data_AF-A0A1B9MSR3-F1
#
_entry.id   AF-A0A1B9MSR3-F1
#
_cell.length_a   1.000
_cell.length_b   1.000
_cell.length_c   1.000
_cell.angle_alpha   90.00
_cell.angle_beta   90.00
_cell.angle_gamma   90.00
#
_symmetry.space_group_name_H-M   'P 1'
#
loop_
_entity.id
_entity.type
_entity.pdbx_description
1 polymer ?
#
loop_
_entity_poly.entity_id
_entity_poly.type
_entity_poly.pdbx_seq_one_letter_code
_entity_poly.pdbx_strand_id
1 'polypeptide(L)'
;MRHFNGQISKIKPSQIADETISDLAYFRPDFQGAAYQFLIGLLQTTFSPEDNDEWLEYWHEGITQAQLDEAFKPAKQAMQFGEHKPAFMQDFTPLDGNKVPISGLLVEAPGENALKKNTDHFIKRDFVKAICPHCAVMALFTLQTNAPSGGQGHRVSLRGGGPITTLMMPALDTSTPLWKKLWLNVMPLDDDEKPQHYDETVFPWLNKTVTSEPPKNLSVFPEQANCCQAYCGMPRRIELDFENTTQGDCDLCGEKSPELISQYQTKNYGVQYKNWRHPLSPYRTDSKTGEPIAIKGQPGGLIYRDWLGMVSTSDETQSARLVAVHYSRGLRASEKYHLWCFGYDFDNMKARCWYEHTFPVYAIFDDLDSDIKELITLALDFSKDTLPILRKAMSSINKQSSTVDIAYWKETETPFYQYIKKLIEEKDNPNGRFPLLFDWTNTLLKYITQVYDKAAFADPDQLMISSEKITARDKLIKDFNKLRNIKKIKNNKSSCLHVGENNMSGTIQKKLMILNDNHKKIIDEWFSMLQLRQCTFNGISYNGRKLRAELRRNALSEFIILQEGYMILAKALIHNDSKLAQTDVQYQALQIFVNAAAFAEANNDKAPFAAQLSEKIKGSERNYLSSLRFQQLLASQNPEEFCRRLIRAVKIRGEKGVNLISLADGIFLWMQEWYEREYKHNSSAKTNPFERLSFRWAMDYFSTKNNSKE
;
A
#
# COMPACT_ATOMS: atom_id res chain seq x y z
N MET A 1 -2.89 31.87 -13.28
CA MET A 1 -2.03 30.96 -14.06
C MET A 1 -0.60 31.10 -13.61
N ARG A 2 0.18 30.03 -13.72
CA ARG A 2 1.63 29.99 -13.50
C ARG A 2 2.32 29.84 -14.85
N HIS A 3 3.32 30.67 -15.10
CA HIS A 3 4.19 30.59 -16.27
C HIS A 3 5.45 29.76 -15.98
N PHE A 4 6.12 29.27 -17.02
CA PHE A 4 7.37 28.49 -16.88
C PHE A 4 8.50 29.25 -16.15
N ASN A 5 8.50 30.58 -16.21
CA ASN A 5 9.44 31.43 -15.48
C ASN A 5 9.08 31.61 -13.98
N GLY A 6 8.01 30.96 -13.50
CA GLY A 6 7.52 31.05 -12.12
C GLY A 6 6.56 32.22 -11.85
N GLN A 7 6.36 33.14 -12.80
CA GLN A 7 5.42 34.25 -12.67
C GLN A 7 3.98 33.75 -12.54
N ILE A 8 3.18 34.44 -11.72
CA ILE A 8 1.74 34.20 -11.59
C ILE A 8 0.98 35.40 -12.15
N SER A 9 -0.01 35.14 -12.98
CA SER A 9 -0.83 36.17 -13.64
C SER A 9 -2.32 35.76 -13.67
N LYS A 10 -3.21 36.74 -13.79
CA LYS A 10 -4.63 36.51 -14.11
C LYS A 10 -4.83 36.72 -15.59
N ILE A 11 -5.54 35.78 -16.22
CA ILE A 11 -5.83 35.81 -17.64
C ILE A 11 -7.32 35.52 -17.87
N LYS A 12 -7.80 35.86 -19.06
CA LYS A 12 -9.11 35.41 -19.55
C LYS A 12 -9.02 33.93 -19.95
N PRO A 13 -10.11 33.15 -19.87
CA PRO A 13 -10.10 31.74 -20.28
C PRO A 13 -9.60 31.50 -21.70
N SER A 14 -9.88 32.38 -22.67
CA SER A 14 -9.39 32.22 -24.05
C SER A 14 -7.87 32.39 -24.20
N GLN A 15 -7.18 32.93 -23.20
CA GLN A 15 -5.72 33.13 -23.22
C GLN A 15 -4.93 31.88 -22.81
N ILE A 16 -5.60 30.74 -22.60
CA ILE A 16 -4.93 29.48 -22.26
C ILE A 16 -4.02 28.96 -23.37
N ALA A 17 -4.20 29.42 -24.62
CA ALA A 17 -3.36 29.11 -25.77
C ALA A 17 -1.90 29.63 -25.66
N ASP A 18 -1.60 30.49 -24.68
CA ASP A 18 -0.24 30.99 -24.45
C ASP A 18 0.72 29.86 -24.03
N GLU A 19 1.68 29.59 -24.91
CA GLU A 19 2.72 28.55 -24.76
C GLU A 19 3.63 28.77 -23.54
N THR A 20 3.67 29.97 -22.96
CA THR A 20 4.47 30.27 -21.77
C THR A 20 3.80 29.84 -20.46
N ILE A 21 2.52 29.48 -20.51
CA ILE A 21 1.75 29.07 -19.34
C ILE A 21 2.03 27.61 -19.03
N SER A 22 2.61 27.36 -17.86
CA SER A 22 2.92 26.00 -17.40
C SER A 22 1.72 25.31 -16.76
N ASP A 23 0.92 26.02 -15.95
CA ASP A 23 -0.19 25.40 -15.19
C ASP A 23 -1.17 26.44 -14.61
N LEU A 24 -2.29 25.97 -14.03
CA LEU A 24 -3.14 26.76 -13.16
C LEU A 24 -2.44 27.00 -11.80
N ALA A 25 -2.84 28.04 -11.08
CA ALA A 25 -2.17 28.49 -9.86
C ALA A 25 -3.16 28.70 -8.70
N TYR A 26 -4.11 27.78 -8.51
CA TYR A 26 -5.02 27.85 -7.37
C TYR A 26 -4.32 27.42 -6.08
N PHE A 27 -4.65 28.11 -4.98
CA PHE A 27 -4.05 27.89 -3.66
C PHE A 27 -4.64 26.65 -2.95
N ARG A 28 -5.76 26.10 -3.45
CA ARG A 28 -6.34 24.84 -2.97
C ARG A 28 -6.31 23.76 -4.06
N PRO A 29 -5.95 22.52 -3.72
CA PRO A 29 -5.97 21.40 -4.68
C PRO A 29 -7.34 21.10 -5.27
N ASP A 30 -8.42 21.21 -4.49
CA ASP A 30 -9.78 20.99 -5.00
C ASP A 30 -10.19 22.06 -6.02
N PHE A 31 -9.80 23.31 -5.81
CA PHE A 31 -10.02 24.39 -6.78
C PHE A 31 -9.16 24.19 -8.04
N GLN A 32 -7.93 23.69 -7.90
CA GLN A 32 -7.08 23.33 -9.04
C GLN A 32 -7.77 22.27 -9.91
N GLY A 33 -8.22 21.15 -9.31
CA GLY A 33 -8.92 20.09 -10.04
C GLY A 33 -10.28 20.53 -10.61
N ALA A 34 -11.00 21.40 -9.90
CA ALA A 34 -12.25 21.97 -10.39
C ALA A 34 -12.04 22.93 -11.57
N ALA A 35 -10.98 23.74 -11.55
CA ALA A 35 -10.66 24.64 -12.66
C ALA A 35 -10.22 23.89 -13.92
N TYR A 36 -9.49 22.77 -13.78
CA TYR A 36 -9.23 21.87 -14.91
C TYR A 36 -10.54 21.33 -15.50
N GLN A 37 -11.45 20.83 -14.66
CA GLN A 37 -12.76 20.34 -15.12
C GLN A 37 -13.57 21.43 -15.83
N PHE A 38 -13.56 22.66 -15.31
CA PHE A 38 -14.24 23.79 -15.93
C PHE A 38 -13.67 24.12 -17.31
N LEU A 39 -12.34 24.26 -17.43
CA LEU A 39 -11.69 24.63 -18.69
C LEU A 39 -11.82 23.51 -19.74
N ILE A 40 -11.72 22.25 -19.33
CA ILE A 40 -11.98 21.09 -20.20
C ILE A 40 -13.45 21.10 -20.64
N GLY A 41 -14.39 21.33 -19.73
CA GLY A 41 -15.81 21.42 -20.06
C GLY A 41 -16.12 22.56 -21.02
N LEU A 42 -15.50 23.73 -20.84
CA LEU A 42 -15.64 24.86 -21.75
C LEU A 42 -15.13 24.50 -23.15
N LEU A 43 -13.89 24.02 -23.26
CA LEU A 43 -13.32 23.57 -24.54
C LEU A 43 -14.16 22.46 -25.19
N GLN A 44 -14.59 21.46 -24.42
CA GLN A 44 -15.41 20.36 -24.92
C GLN A 44 -16.75 20.83 -25.47
N THR A 45 -17.31 21.89 -24.90
CA THR A 45 -18.63 22.42 -25.29
C THR A 45 -18.53 23.37 -26.49
N THR A 46 -17.44 24.14 -26.59
CA THR A 46 -17.34 25.24 -27.58
C THR A 46 -16.29 25.03 -28.67
N PHE A 47 -15.36 24.09 -28.47
CA PHE A 47 -14.17 23.88 -29.31
C PHE A 47 -13.78 22.40 -29.34
N SER A 48 -14.77 21.50 -29.41
CA SER A 48 -14.53 20.07 -29.60
C SER A 48 -14.15 19.79 -31.06
N PRO A 49 -13.15 18.93 -31.31
CA PRO A 49 -12.85 18.52 -32.67
C PRO A 49 -13.96 17.63 -33.26
N GLU A 50 -14.00 17.57 -34.58
CA GLU A 50 -14.86 16.68 -35.38
C GLU A 50 -14.43 15.22 -35.25
N ASP A 51 -13.11 14.97 -35.32
CA ASP A 51 -12.55 13.64 -35.26
C ASP A 51 -11.15 13.62 -34.63
N ASN A 52 -10.52 12.45 -34.64
CA ASN A 52 -9.17 12.29 -34.11
C ASN A 52 -8.11 12.96 -35.00
N ASP A 53 -8.37 13.16 -36.30
CA ASP A 53 -7.42 13.78 -37.22
C ASP A 53 -7.35 15.30 -36.95
N GLU A 54 -8.48 15.97 -36.80
CA GLU A 54 -8.53 17.38 -36.37
C GLU A 54 -7.95 17.55 -34.95
N TRP A 55 -8.21 16.60 -34.04
CA TRP A 55 -7.58 16.61 -32.71
C TRP A 55 -6.05 16.61 -32.81
N LEU A 56 -5.48 15.77 -33.71
CA LEU A 56 -4.04 15.66 -33.95
C LEU A 56 -3.46 16.91 -34.62
N GLU A 57 -4.20 17.53 -35.54
CA GLU A 57 -3.83 18.81 -36.16
C GLU A 57 -3.59 19.88 -35.08
N TYR A 58 -4.56 20.12 -34.20
CA TYR A 58 -4.40 21.07 -33.09
C TYR A 58 -3.28 20.67 -32.12
N TRP A 59 -3.09 19.37 -31.86
CA TRP A 59 -2.03 18.88 -30.99
C TRP A 59 -0.62 19.24 -31.52
N HIS A 60 -0.45 19.19 -32.84
CA HIS A 60 0.82 19.44 -33.52
C HIS A 60 1.03 20.91 -33.88
N GLU A 61 0.02 21.57 -34.44
CA GLU A 61 0.11 22.93 -34.96
C GLU A 61 -0.14 24.01 -33.90
N GLY A 62 -0.86 23.66 -32.82
CA GLY A 62 -1.24 24.59 -31.77
C GLY A 62 -2.63 25.17 -31.98
N ILE A 63 -3.17 25.79 -30.93
CA ILE A 63 -4.44 26.50 -30.97
C ILE A 63 -4.15 28.00 -30.92
N THR A 64 -4.70 28.77 -31.86
CA THR A 64 -4.49 30.21 -31.88
C THR A 64 -5.42 30.94 -30.89
N GLN A 65 -4.98 32.11 -30.42
CA GLN A 65 -5.80 32.98 -29.58
C GLN A 65 -7.14 33.34 -30.23
N ALA A 66 -7.12 33.64 -31.53
CA ALA A 66 -8.32 34.04 -32.28
C ALA A 66 -9.35 32.91 -32.37
N GLN A 67 -8.90 31.65 -32.54
CA GLN A 67 -9.78 30.48 -32.53
C GLN A 67 -10.51 30.36 -31.20
N LEU A 68 -9.81 30.47 -30.06
CA LEU A 68 -10.46 30.38 -28.74
C LEU A 68 -11.38 31.56 -28.45
N ASP A 69 -11.01 32.77 -28.87
CA ASP A 69 -11.86 33.95 -28.68
C ASP A 69 -13.19 33.83 -29.44
N GLU A 70 -13.16 33.36 -30.70
CA GLU A 70 -14.39 33.13 -31.47
C GLU A 70 -15.18 31.92 -30.96
N ALA A 71 -14.49 30.84 -30.58
CA ALA A 71 -15.15 29.65 -30.03
C ALA A 71 -15.92 29.94 -28.74
N PHE A 72 -15.37 30.76 -27.83
CA PHE A 72 -16.01 31.02 -26.53
C PHE A 72 -17.13 32.06 -26.59
N LYS A 73 -17.22 32.82 -27.68
CA LYS A 73 -18.16 33.92 -27.87
C LYS A 73 -19.63 33.52 -27.71
N PRO A 74 -20.11 32.37 -28.24
CA PRO A 74 -21.51 31.95 -28.07
C PRO A 74 -21.88 31.63 -26.62
N ALA A 75 -20.93 31.14 -25.81
CA ALA A 75 -21.16 30.79 -24.41
C ALA A 75 -21.13 32.00 -23.45
N LYS A 76 -20.79 33.21 -23.94
CA LYS A 76 -20.58 34.40 -23.10
C LYS A 76 -21.79 34.75 -22.23
N GLN A 77 -23.01 34.56 -22.73
CA GLN A 77 -24.23 34.81 -21.97
C GLN A 77 -24.37 33.84 -20.77
N ALA A 78 -23.96 32.58 -20.92
CA ALA A 78 -23.96 31.61 -19.84
C ALA A 78 -22.88 31.88 -18.79
N MET A 79 -21.79 32.56 -19.15
CA MET A 79 -20.65 32.80 -18.26
C MET A 79 -20.75 34.11 -17.46
N GLN A 80 -21.92 34.77 -17.44
CA GLN A 80 -22.15 35.96 -16.62
C GLN A 80 -22.20 35.57 -15.14
N PHE A 81 -21.46 36.26 -14.26
CA PHE A 81 -21.43 36.00 -12.83
C PHE A 81 -21.52 37.32 -12.06
N GLY A 82 -22.54 37.47 -11.22
CA GLY A 82 -22.82 38.70 -10.49
C GLY A 82 -24.27 38.75 -10.00
N GLU A 83 -24.75 39.96 -9.72
CA GLU A 83 -26.13 40.23 -9.25
C GLU A 83 -27.21 40.00 -10.31
N HIS A 84 -26.87 40.12 -11.59
CA HIS A 84 -27.82 40.00 -12.68
C HIS A 84 -28.02 38.55 -13.13
N LYS A 85 -29.28 38.16 -13.35
CA LYS A 85 -29.65 36.84 -13.87
C LYS A 85 -29.78 36.86 -15.41
N PRO A 86 -29.50 35.74 -16.11
CA PRO A 86 -28.99 34.48 -15.58
C PRO A 86 -27.55 34.61 -15.07
N ALA A 87 -27.28 34.01 -13.91
CA ALA A 87 -25.96 34.04 -13.27
C ALA A 87 -25.38 32.62 -13.24
N PHE A 88 -24.09 32.51 -13.55
CA PHE A 88 -23.34 31.27 -13.69
C PHE A 88 -23.55 30.36 -12.48
N MET A 89 -24.12 29.17 -12.74
CA MET A 89 -24.39 28.11 -11.76
C MET A 89 -25.22 28.49 -10.53
N GLN A 90 -26.02 29.55 -10.64
CA GLN A 90 -26.95 30.00 -9.61
C GLN A 90 -28.41 29.76 -10.03
N ASP A 91 -29.33 29.75 -9.07
CA ASP A 91 -30.75 29.56 -9.36
C ASP A 91 -31.28 30.73 -10.20
N PHE A 92 -32.01 30.40 -11.27
CA PHE A 92 -32.54 31.39 -12.20
C PHE A 92 -33.65 32.24 -11.59
N THR A 93 -34.46 31.70 -10.69
CA THR A 93 -35.51 32.47 -10.00
C THR A 93 -34.95 32.99 -8.68
N PRO A 94 -35.30 34.22 -8.23
CA PRO A 94 -34.95 34.66 -6.88
C PRO A 94 -35.28 33.60 -5.83
N LEU A 95 -34.27 33.17 -5.08
CA LEU A 95 -34.37 32.14 -4.07
C LEU A 95 -34.91 32.74 -2.77
N ASP A 96 -36.08 32.26 -2.35
CA ASP A 96 -36.54 32.36 -0.96
C ASP A 96 -36.05 31.12 -0.20
N GLY A 97 -34.83 31.22 0.31
CA GLY A 97 -34.08 30.14 0.95
C GLY A 97 -33.40 30.56 2.25
N ASN A 98 -32.65 29.63 2.85
CA ASN A 98 -31.91 29.93 4.08
C ASN A 98 -30.65 30.71 3.76
N LYS A 99 -30.43 31.84 4.44
CA LYS A 99 -29.16 32.56 4.43
C LYS A 99 -28.12 31.79 5.24
N VAL A 100 -26.98 31.52 4.63
CA VAL A 100 -25.86 30.80 5.24
C VAL A 100 -24.53 31.51 4.96
N PRO A 101 -23.52 31.35 5.85
CA PRO A 101 -22.21 31.96 5.65
C PRO A 101 -21.53 31.46 4.36
N ILE A 102 -20.72 32.30 3.73
CA ILE A 102 -20.04 31.98 2.47
C ILE A 102 -19.08 30.79 2.57
N SER A 103 -18.55 30.53 3.77
CA SER A 103 -17.75 29.33 4.05
C SER A 103 -18.49 28.04 3.74
N GLY A 104 -19.83 28.03 3.76
CA GLY A 104 -20.67 26.88 3.41
C GLY A 104 -20.53 26.39 1.96
N LEU A 105 -19.92 27.19 1.07
CA LEU A 105 -19.54 26.75 -0.27
C LEU A 105 -18.32 25.83 -0.29
N LEU A 106 -17.49 25.88 0.77
CA LEU A 106 -16.30 25.06 0.89
C LEU A 106 -16.72 23.67 1.36
N VAL A 107 -16.32 22.65 0.61
CA VAL A 107 -16.77 21.26 0.79
C VAL A 107 -16.44 20.70 2.19
N GLU A 108 -15.34 21.15 2.78
CA GLU A 108 -14.89 20.76 4.10
C GLU A 108 -15.58 21.51 5.25
N ALA A 109 -16.28 22.61 4.98
CA ALA A 109 -16.84 23.44 6.02
C ALA A 109 -17.83 22.66 6.92
N PRO A 110 -17.76 22.83 8.25
CA PRO A 110 -18.58 22.06 9.17
C PRO A 110 -20.05 22.45 9.02
N GLY A 111 -20.91 21.44 8.79
CA GLY A 111 -22.36 21.63 8.81
C GLY A 111 -22.89 21.92 10.23
N GLU A 112 -24.15 22.34 10.32
CA GLU A 112 -24.81 22.75 11.57
C GLU A 112 -24.68 21.70 12.69
N ASN A 113 -24.87 20.42 12.35
CA ASN A 113 -24.74 19.33 13.32
C ASN A 113 -23.30 19.14 13.81
N ALA A 114 -22.30 19.37 12.96
CA ALA A 114 -20.91 19.24 13.35
C ALA A 114 -20.53 20.34 14.35
N LEU A 115 -21.00 21.56 14.13
CA LEU A 115 -20.84 22.69 15.06
C LEU A 115 -21.56 22.42 16.39
N LYS A 116 -22.85 22.04 16.36
CA LYS A 116 -23.65 21.76 17.56
C LYS A 116 -23.07 20.64 18.43
N LYS A 117 -22.51 19.61 17.80
CA LYS A 117 -21.91 18.45 18.48
C LYS A 117 -20.42 18.60 18.75
N ASN A 118 -19.81 19.72 18.36
CA ASN A 118 -18.36 19.97 18.43
C ASN A 118 -17.52 18.84 17.80
N THR A 119 -17.96 18.27 16.68
CA THR A 119 -17.23 17.19 15.98
C THR A 119 -16.26 17.69 14.90
N ASP A 120 -16.03 19.00 14.86
CA ASP A 120 -15.25 19.75 13.88
C ASP A 120 -13.82 20.09 14.36
N HIS A 121 -13.28 19.33 15.32
CA HIS A 121 -12.04 19.62 16.06
C HIS A 121 -10.80 20.04 15.22
N PHE A 122 -10.68 19.57 13.98
CA PHE A 122 -9.53 19.86 13.11
C PHE A 122 -9.75 21.02 12.14
N ILE A 123 -10.94 21.63 12.13
CA ILE A 123 -11.28 22.76 11.27
C ILE A 123 -11.34 24.00 12.14
N LYS A 124 -10.53 25.02 11.79
CA LYS A 124 -10.61 26.32 12.45
C LYS A 124 -11.95 26.95 12.12
N ARG A 125 -12.77 27.25 13.13
CA ARG A 125 -14.01 28.01 12.94
C ARG A 125 -13.68 29.42 12.45
N ASP A 126 -14.62 30.01 11.70
CA ASP A 126 -14.52 31.37 11.17
C ASP A 126 -13.26 31.63 10.32
N PHE A 127 -12.68 30.58 9.72
CA PHE A 127 -11.49 30.68 8.87
C PHE A 127 -11.76 31.40 7.53
N VAL A 128 -13.02 31.49 7.13
CA VAL A 128 -13.50 32.22 5.97
C VAL A 128 -14.80 32.92 6.34
N LYS A 129 -14.81 34.24 6.31
CA LYS A 129 -15.94 35.12 6.61
C LYS A 129 -16.43 35.85 5.36
N ALA A 130 -15.52 36.29 4.50
CA ALA A 130 -15.86 36.96 3.25
C ALA A 130 -14.82 36.68 2.17
N ILE A 131 -15.27 36.47 0.93
CA ILE A 131 -14.40 36.11 -0.21
C ILE A 131 -14.71 36.96 -1.43
N CYS A 132 -13.71 37.18 -2.29
CA CYS A 132 -13.88 37.93 -3.53
C CYS A 132 -14.68 37.12 -4.57
N PRO A 133 -15.25 37.79 -5.60
CA PRO A 133 -16.05 37.11 -6.64
C PRO A 133 -15.28 36.01 -7.38
N HIS A 134 -13.97 36.18 -7.60
CA HIS A 134 -13.12 35.17 -8.25
C HIS A 134 -13.02 33.87 -7.44
N CYS A 135 -12.94 33.97 -6.11
CA CYS A 135 -12.93 32.80 -5.24
C CYS A 135 -14.34 32.20 -5.10
N ALA A 136 -15.37 33.05 -5.07
CA ALA A 136 -16.76 32.62 -4.96
C ALA A 136 -17.22 31.79 -6.17
N VAL A 137 -16.90 32.22 -7.39
CA VAL A 137 -17.28 31.46 -8.60
C VAL A 137 -16.63 30.08 -8.64
N MET A 138 -15.36 29.97 -8.23
CA MET A 138 -14.66 28.68 -8.18
C MET A 138 -15.13 27.81 -7.03
N ALA A 139 -15.46 28.38 -5.86
CA ALA A 139 -16.07 27.64 -4.77
C ALA A 139 -17.44 27.08 -5.17
N LEU A 140 -18.26 27.89 -5.85
CA LEU A 140 -19.56 27.49 -6.39
C LEU A 140 -19.41 26.35 -7.40
N PHE A 141 -18.55 26.50 -8.42
CA PHE A 141 -18.31 25.45 -9.40
C PHE A 141 -17.81 24.16 -8.74
N THR A 142 -16.85 24.26 -7.82
CA THR A 142 -16.30 23.11 -7.08
C THR A 142 -17.40 22.37 -6.31
N LEU A 143 -18.28 23.11 -5.63
CA LEU A 143 -19.40 22.53 -4.90
C LEU A 143 -20.40 21.87 -5.84
N GLN A 144 -20.84 22.53 -6.91
CA GLN A 144 -21.82 21.96 -7.84
C GLN A 144 -21.31 20.67 -8.48
N THR A 145 -20.05 20.70 -8.95
CA THR A 145 -19.39 19.61 -9.66
C THR A 145 -19.06 18.41 -8.78
N ASN A 146 -18.84 18.62 -7.47
CA ASN A 146 -18.44 17.56 -6.52
C ASN A 146 -19.42 17.37 -5.35
N ALA A 147 -20.63 17.95 -5.42
CA ALA A 147 -21.58 18.06 -4.32
C ALA A 147 -21.78 16.74 -3.56
N PRO A 148 -21.48 16.67 -2.24
CA PRO A 148 -21.79 15.52 -1.41
C PRO A 148 -23.30 15.47 -1.09
N SER A 149 -23.71 14.45 -0.33
CA SER A 149 -25.01 14.50 0.33
C SER A 149 -25.05 15.74 1.24
N GLY A 150 -26.16 16.49 1.24
CA GLY A 150 -26.29 17.74 2.02
C GLY A 150 -27.39 17.71 3.08
N GLY A 151 -27.89 16.52 3.43
CA GLY A 151 -29.10 16.39 4.23
C GLY A 151 -30.37 16.35 3.37
N GLN A 152 -31.54 16.50 4.01
CA GLN A 152 -32.82 16.26 3.36
C GLN A 152 -33.06 17.20 2.16
N GLY A 153 -33.21 16.60 0.98
CA GLY A 153 -33.52 17.30 -0.27
C GLY A 153 -32.33 17.94 -0.98
N HIS A 154 -31.15 18.05 -0.36
CA HIS A 154 -29.96 18.59 -1.00
C HIS A 154 -29.33 17.55 -1.94
N ARG A 155 -29.41 17.79 -3.26
CA ARG A 155 -29.01 16.84 -4.32
C ARG A 155 -27.49 16.75 -4.50
N VAL A 156 -26.98 15.53 -4.61
CA VAL A 156 -25.56 15.25 -4.92
C VAL A 156 -25.22 15.69 -6.35
N SER A 157 -23.94 15.72 -6.69
CA SER A 157 -23.50 15.97 -8.07
C SER A 157 -24.15 15.01 -9.07
N LEU A 158 -24.13 15.39 -10.35
CA LEU A 158 -24.58 14.54 -11.46
C LEU A 158 -23.90 13.15 -11.46
N ARG A 159 -22.68 13.07 -10.91
CA ARG A 159 -21.89 11.84 -10.77
C ARG A 159 -22.07 11.14 -9.42
N GLY A 160 -22.99 11.61 -8.57
CA GLY A 160 -23.11 11.20 -7.17
C GLY A 160 -22.24 11.99 -6.21
N GLY A 161 -22.22 11.62 -4.92
CA GLY A 161 -21.38 12.29 -3.91
C GLY A 161 -19.95 11.77 -3.91
N GLY A 162 -18.97 12.66 -4.11
CA GLY A 162 -17.53 12.36 -4.09
C GLY A 162 -17.02 11.53 -5.26
N PRO A 163 -17.39 11.84 -6.52
CA PRO A 163 -16.86 11.11 -7.67
C PRO A 163 -15.34 11.33 -7.80
N ILE A 164 -14.64 10.33 -8.32
CA ILE A 164 -13.28 10.51 -8.83
C ILE A 164 -13.37 11.14 -10.22
N THR A 165 -12.57 12.18 -10.42
CA THR A 165 -12.23 12.72 -11.74
C THR A 165 -10.89 12.15 -12.15
N THR A 166 -10.78 11.74 -13.41
CA THR A 166 -9.58 11.17 -14.02
C THR A 166 -9.23 12.04 -15.21
N LEU A 167 -8.02 12.57 -15.27
CA LEU A 167 -7.50 13.35 -16.39
C LEU A 167 -6.26 12.68 -16.99
N MET A 168 -6.11 12.73 -18.31
CA MET A 168 -4.90 12.35 -19.01
C MET A 168 -3.88 13.49 -18.96
N MET A 169 -2.67 13.20 -18.51
CA MET A 169 -1.59 14.18 -18.34
C MET A 169 -0.31 13.72 -19.06
N PRO A 170 0.51 14.66 -19.57
CA PRO A 170 1.83 14.35 -20.14
C PRO A 170 2.79 13.83 -19.07
N ALA A 171 3.97 13.33 -19.46
CA ALA A 171 4.99 12.91 -18.50
C ALA A 171 5.33 14.04 -17.50
N LEU A 172 5.54 13.68 -16.23
CA LEU A 172 5.78 14.63 -15.13
C LEU A 172 7.06 15.47 -15.30
N ASP A 173 8.02 14.99 -16.07
CA ASP A 173 9.32 15.60 -16.35
C ASP A 173 9.36 16.42 -17.65
N THR A 174 8.25 16.51 -18.38
CA THR A 174 8.17 17.26 -19.63
C THR A 174 7.59 18.66 -19.40
N SER A 175 8.26 19.67 -19.96
CA SER A 175 7.77 21.05 -19.99
C SER A 175 6.61 21.19 -20.98
N THR A 176 5.40 20.83 -20.55
CA THR A 176 4.19 20.87 -21.39
C THR A 176 3.30 22.07 -21.04
N PRO A 177 2.96 22.93 -22.02
CA PRO A 177 2.05 24.05 -21.86
C PRO A 177 0.66 23.64 -21.35
N LEU A 178 -0.02 24.55 -20.65
CA LEU A 178 -1.33 24.29 -20.05
C LEU A 178 -2.37 23.86 -21.10
N TRP A 179 -2.44 24.50 -22.27
CA TRP A 179 -3.43 24.15 -23.28
C TRP A 179 -3.27 22.69 -23.74
N LYS A 180 -2.04 22.17 -23.89
CA LYS A 180 -1.81 20.75 -24.23
C LYS A 180 -2.30 19.82 -23.12
N LYS A 181 -2.10 20.17 -21.85
CA LYS A 181 -2.63 19.41 -20.71
C LYS A 181 -4.17 19.35 -20.74
N LEU A 182 -4.82 20.46 -21.08
CA LEU A 182 -6.27 20.53 -21.24
C LEU A 182 -6.74 19.75 -22.48
N TRP A 183 -6.07 19.91 -23.61
CA TRP A 183 -6.42 19.29 -24.90
C TRP A 183 -6.36 17.76 -24.88
N LEU A 184 -5.45 17.17 -24.12
CA LEU A 184 -5.42 15.72 -23.86
C LEU A 184 -6.76 15.17 -23.35
N ASN A 185 -7.59 16.02 -22.74
CA ASN A 185 -8.85 15.67 -22.11
C ASN A 185 -10.09 16.18 -22.88
N VAL A 186 -9.89 16.82 -24.04
CA VAL A 186 -10.97 17.16 -24.98
C VAL A 186 -11.10 16.02 -25.99
N MET A 187 -12.32 15.57 -26.25
CA MET A 187 -12.61 14.45 -27.16
C MET A 187 -13.40 14.94 -28.37
N PRO A 188 -13.30 14.23 -29.52
CA PRO A 188 -14.20 14.47 -30.63
C PRO A 188 -15.67 14.31 -30.22
N LEU A 189 -16.54 15.15 -30.78
CA LEU A 189 -17.99 15.03 -30.66
C LEU A 189 -18.59 14.89 -32.05
N ASP A 190 -19.49 13.92 -32.20
CA ASP A 190 -20.29 13.80 -33.42
C ASP A 190 -21.25 15.01 -33.55
N ASP A 191 -21.75 15.29 -34.75
CA ASP A 191 -22.63 16.45 -35.01
C ASP A 191 -23.89 16.49 -34.14
N ASP A 192 -24.43 15.32 -33.77
CA ASP A 192 -25.58 15.17 -32.87
C ASP A 192 -25.20 15.41 -31.39
N GLU A 193 -23.93 15.20 -31.02
CA GLU A 193 -23.42 15.48 -29.67
C GLU A 193 -23.09 16.97 -29.49
N LYS A 194 -22.65 17.65 -30.56
CA LYS A 194 -22.26 19.06 -30.54
C LYS A 194 -23.45 19.98 -30.20
N PRO A 195 -23.27 20.96 -29.30
CA PRO A 195 -24.28 21.98 -29.04
C PRO A 195 -24.55 22.85 -30.28
N GLN A 196 -25.75 22.74 -30.85
CA GLN A 196 -26.22 23.64 -31.90
C GLN A 196 -26.59 25.03 -31.36
N HIS A 197 -27.04 25.06 -30.10
CA HIS A 197 -27.38 26.26 -29.33
C HIS A 197 -26.81 26.15 -27.91
N TYR A 198 -26.47 27.30 -27.34
CA TYR A 198 -25.90 27.39 -25.98
C TYR A 198 -26.99 27.86 -25.00
N ASP A 199 -27.99 27.00 -24.79
CA ASP A 199 -29.20 27.24 -23.99
C ASP A 199 -29.22 26.40 -22.70
N GLU A 200 -30.39 26.26 -22.06
CA GLU A 200 -30.54 25.51 -20.80
C GLU A 200 -30.28 24.01 -20.91
N THR A 201 -30.35 23.45 -22.13
CA THR A 201 -30.05 22.04 -22.37
C THR A 201 -28.55 21.77 -22.20
N VAL A 202 -27.70 22.79 -22.34
CA VAL A 202 -26.26 22.76 -22.09
C VAL A 202 -25.93 23.37 -20.72
N PHE A 203 -26.46 24.56 -20.46
CA PHE A 203 -26.16 25.37 -19.27
C PHE A 203 -27.42 25.58 -18.40
N PRO A 204 -27.67 24.72 -17.40
CA PRO A 204 -28.98 24.66 -16.71
C PRO A 204 -29.41 25.91 -15.92
N TRP A 205 -28.53 26.91 -15.77
CA TRP A 205 -28.86 28.20 -15.13
C TRP A 205 -29.38 29.26 -16.11
N LEU A 206 -29.49 28.96 -17.41
CA LEU A 206 -30.03 29.89 -18.41
C LEU A 206 -31.55 29.97 -18.44
N ASN A 207 -32.25 29.05 -17.78
CA ASN A 207 -33.70 29.04 -17.66
C ASN A 207 -34.11 28.64 -16.23
N LYS A 208 -35.41 28.72 -15.93
CA LYS A 208 -35.99 28.36 -14.64
C LYS A 208 -35.49 26.98 -14.19
N THR A 209 -34.84 26.95 -13.03
CA THR A 209 -34.22 25.73 -12.49
C THR A 209 -35.25 24.62 -12.31
N VAL A 210 -34.97 23.45 -12.88
CA VAL A 210 -35.79 22.24 -12.72
C VAL A 210 -35.65 21.74 -11.28
N THR A 211 -36.75 21.78 -10.52
CA THR A 211 -36.75 21.36 -9.11
C THR A 211 -37.27 19.94 -8.95
N SER A 212 -36.71 19.24 -7.96
CA SER A 212 -37.14 17.89 -7.58
C SER A 212 -38.06 17.90 -6.36
N GLU A 213 -38.81 19.00 -6.19
CA GLU A 213 -39.75 19.22 -5.10
C GLU A 213 -40.98 18.29 -5.24
N PRO A 214 -41.53 17.77 -4.12
CA PRO A 214 -42.81 17.08 -4.12
C PRO A 214 -43.97 18.00 -4.57
N PRO A 215 -45.04 17.46 -5.19
CA PRO A 215 -45.25 16.05 -5.50
C PRO A 215 -44.61 15.60 -6.83
N LYS A 216 -44.11 16.54 -7.65
CA LYS A 216 -43.62 16.25 -9.01
C LYS A 216 -42.36 15.38 -9.03
N ASN A 217 -41.44 15.59 -8.07
CA ASN A 217 -40.20 14.82 -7.93
C ASN A 217 -39.42 14.65 -9.25
N LEU A 218 -39.33 15.74 -10.04
CA LEU A 218 -38.74 15.68 -11.38
C LEU A 218 -37.27 15.26 -11.31
N SER A 219 -36.85 14.50 -12.32
CA SER A 219 -35.45 14.15 -12.57
C SER A 219 -35.10 14.53 -14.00
N VAL A 220 -33.83 14.89 -14.22
CA VAL A 220 -33.28 15.17 -15.54
C VAL A 220 -32.47 13.96 -15.98
N PHE A 221 -32.84 13.39 -17.11
CA PHE A 221 -32.17 12.26 -17.76
C PHE A 221 -31.34 12.75 -18.96
N PRO A 222 -30.31 11.98 -19.39
CA PRO A 222 -29.44 12.39 -20.50
C PRO A 222 -30.18 12.72 -21.79
N GLU A 223 -31.29 12.04 -22.07
CA GLU A 223 -32.07 12.22 -23.31
C GLU A 223 -32.82 13.55 -23.36
N GLN A 224 -32.85 14.29 -22.24
CA GLN A 224 -33.56 15.57 -22.09
C GLN A 224 -32.64 16.79 -22.21
N ALA A 225 -31.35 16.57 -22.45
CA ALA A 225 -30.33 17.62 -22.44
C ALA A 225 -29.20 17.30 -23.43
N ASN A 226 -28.37 18.29 -23.73
CA ASN A 226 -27.15 18.02 -24.50
C ASN A 226 -26.13 17.29 -23.62
N CYS A 227 -25.35 16.38 -24.21
CA CYS A 227 -24.36 15.59 -23.48
C CYS A 227 -23.31 16.46 -22.74
N CYS A 228 -23.00 17.67 -23.24
CA CYS A 228 -22.07 18.62 -22.64
C CYS A 228 -22.56 19.16 -21.29
N GLN A 229 -23.85 19.06 -20.97
CA GLN A 229 -24.37 19.41 -19.65
C GLN A 229 -23.73 18.57 -18.53
N ALA A 230 -23.14 17.41 -18.85
CA ALA A 230 -22.36 16.62 -17.90
C ALA A 230 -21.26 17.42 -17.20
N TYR A 231 -20.63 18.40 -17.88
CA TYR A 231 -19.58 19.26 -17.35
C TYR A 231 -20.10 20.45 -16.52
N CYS A 232 -21.39 20.77 -16.67
CA CYS A 232 -22.02 21.98 -16.15
C CYS A 232 -23.24 21.68 -15.26
N GLY A 233 -23.30 20.48 -14.67
CA GLY A 233 -24.40 20.08 -13.79
C GLY A 233 -24.59 21.04 -12.60
N MET A 234 -25.84 21.40 -12.31
CA MET A 234 -26.21 22.38 -11.27
C MET A 234 -27.18 21.76 -10.24
N PRO A 235 -26.74 20.77 -9.44
CA PRO A 235 -27.61 20.05 -8.50
C PRO A 235 -28.08 20.89 -7.30
N ARG A 236 -27.29 21.87 -6.85
CA ARG A 236 -27.61 22.74 -5.72
C ARG A 236 -28.31 24.01 -6.19
N ARG A 237 -29.33 24.44 -5.46
CA ARG A 237 -29.95 25.75 -5.63
C ARG A 237 -29.25 26.74 -4.71
N ILE A 238 -28.53 27.67 -5.31
CA ILE A 238 -27.66 28.64 -4.63
C ILE A 238 -27.84 29.99 -5.31
N GLU A 239 -27.89 31.06 -4.51
CA GLU A 239 -27.85 32.45 -4.97
C GLU A 239 -26.96 33.25 -4.03
N LEU A 240 -25.90 33.84 -4.57
CA LEU A 240 -24.92 34.62 -3.82
C LEU A 240 -25.46 36.01 -3.51
N ASP A 241 -25.12 36.55 -2.34
CA ASP A 241 -25.54 37.89 -1.94
C ASP A 241 -24.55 38.95 -2.43
N PHE A 242 -24.82 39.50 -3.61
CA PHE A 242 -24.07 40.63 -4.17
C PHE A 242 -24.58 42.00 -3.68
N GLU A 243 -25.76 42.05 -3.05
CA GLU A 243 -26.35 43.31 -2.55
C GLU A 243 -25.67 43.79 -1.27
N ASN A 244 -25.21 42.86 -0.42
CA ASN A 244 -24.64 43.16 0.90
C ASN A 244 -23.13 42.86 0.96
N THR A 245 -22.38 43.35 -0.02
CA THR A 245 -20.92 43.16 -0.09
C THR A 245 -20.16 44.17 0.77
N THR A 246 -18.91 43.84 1.09
CA THR A 246 -17.99 44.72 1.85
C THR A 246 -16.64 44.82 1.16
N GLN A 247 -15.93 45.93 1.33
CA GLN A 247 -14.56 46.06 0.83
C GLN A 247 -13.56 45.50 1.86
N GLY A 248 -12.52 44.80 1.38
CA GLY A 248 -11.45 44.30 2.25
C GLY A 248 -10.50 43.33 1.53
N ASP A 249 -9.82 42.50 2.32
CA ASP A 249 -8.98 41.41 1.81
C ASP A 249 -9.78 40.11 1.77
N CYS A 250 -9.67 39.36 0.68
CA CYS A 250 -10.32 38.05 0.53
C CYS A 250 -9.70 37.02 1.48
N ASP A 251 -10.49 36.35 2.31
CA ASP A 251 -9.99 35.34 3.26
C ASP A 251 -9.36 34.11 2.58
N LEU A 252 -9.64 33.90 1.29
CA LEU A 252 -9.14 32.76 0.53
C LEU A 252 -7.86 33.05 -0.26
N CYS A 253 -7.88 34.06 -1.14
CA CYS A 253 -6.71 34.40 -1.97
C CYS A 253 -5.81 35.49 -1.37
N GLY A 254 -6.26 36.20 -0.32
CA GLY A 254 -5.54 37.32 0.29
C GLY A 254 -5.54 38.61 -0.52
N GLU A 255 -6.18 38.64 -1.69
CA GLU A 255 -6.23 39.85 -2.53
C GLU A 255 -7.30 40.83 -2.06
N LYS A 256 -7.02 42.12 -2.23
CA LYS A 256 -7.99 43.20 -2.02
C LYS A 256 -9.14 43.10 -3.03
N SER A 257 -10.36 43.25 -2.54
CA SER A 257 -11.57 43.28 -3.36
C SER A 257 -12.52 44.37 -2.88
N PRO A 258 -13.16 45.11 -3.80
CA PRO A 258 -14.21 46.06 -3.44
C PRO A 258 -15.53 45.37 -3.03
N GLU A 259 -15.72 44.09 -3.41
CA GLU A 259 -17.00 43.38 -3.31
C GLU A 259 -16.79 41.98 -2.70
N LEU A 260 -16.49 41.93 -1.40
CA LEU A 260 -16.43 40.67 -0.67
C LEU A 260 -17.82 40.17 -0.32
N ILE A 261 -18.09 38.92 -0.68
CA ILE A 261 -19.34 38.20 -0.42
C ILE A 261 -19.18 37.44 0.88
N SER A 262 -20.07 37.67 1.85
CA SER A 262 -20.02 37.05 3.18
C SER A 262 -21.07 35.97 3.42
N GLN A 263 -22.11 35.93 2.57
CA GLN A 263 -23.23 35.00 2.70
C GLN A 263 -23.87 34.65 1.34
N TYR A 264 -24.70 33.62 1.34
CA TYR A 264 -25.53 33.23 0.21
C TYR A 264 -26.84 32.60 0.67
N GLN A 265 -27.81 32.50 -0.22
CA GLN A 265 -29.06 31.78 -0.02
C GLN A 265 -29.00 30.40 -0.64
N THR A 266 -29.55 29.41 0.06
CA THR A 266 -29.69 28.05 -0.48
C THR A 266 -31.05 27.44 -0.17
N LYS A 267 -31.52 26.60 -1.09
CA LYS A 267 -32.76 25.84 -0.95
C LYS A 267 -32.54 24.38 -1.35
N ASN A 268 -33.23 23.49 -0.67
CA ASN A 268 -33.22 22.08 -1.01
C ASN A 268 -34.00 21.79 -2.31
N TYR A 269 -33.97 20.53 -2.73
CA TYR A 269 -34.68 20.01 -3.92
C TYR A 269 -34.28 20.66 -5.25
N GLY A 270 -32.98 20.87 -5.46
CA GLY A 270 -32.43 21.24 -6.77
C GLY A 270 -32.55 20.15 -7.84
N VAL A 271 -31.78 20.28 -8.91
CA VAL A 271 -31.86 19.37 -10.07
C VAL A 271 -31.44 17.96 -9.64
N GLN A 272 -32.32 16.98 -9.90
CA GLN A 272 -32.03 15.56 -9.65
C GLN A 272 -31.61 14.88 -10.96
N TYR A 273 -30.32 14.68 -11.13
CA TYR A 273 -29.79 13.94 -12.28
C TYR A 273 -29.91 12.43 -12.06
N LYS A 274 -30.33 11.69 -13.09
CA LYS A 274 -30.41 10.21 -13.08
C LYS A 274 -29.85 9.64 -14.38
N ASN A 275 -29.15 8.50 -14.28
CA ASN A 275 -28.60 7.74 -15.40
C ASN A 275 -27.53 8.48 -16.25
N TRP A 276 -26.93 9.54 -15.71
CA TRP A 276 -25.88 10.28 -16.41
C TRP A 276 -24.52 9.60 -16.35
N ARG A 277 -23.77 9.72 -17.46
CA ARG A 277 -22.36 9.34 -17.57
C ARG A 277 -21.51 10.58 -17.84
N HIS A 278 -20.58 10.88 -16.96
CA HIS A 278 -19.66 11.98 -17.12
C HIS A 278 -18.36 11.46 -17.74
N PRO A 279 -17.85 12.09 -18.82
CA PRO A 279 -16.68 11.56 -19.53
C PRO A 279 -15.37 11.50 -18.75
N LEU A 280 -15.20 12.35 -17.73
CA LEU A 280 -14.01 12.44 -16.88
C LEU A 280 -14.06 11.52 -15.66
N SER A 281 -15.11 10.70 -15.50
CA SER A 281 -15.24 9.81 -14.35
C SER A 281 -15.19 8.35 -14.76
N PRO A 282 -14.45 7.51 -14.02
CA PRO A 282 -14.54 6.07 -14.18
C PRO A 282 -15.75 5.51 -13.43
N TYR A 283 -16.23 4.36 -13.89
CA TYR A 283 -17.44 3.70 -13.40
C TYR A 283 -17.18 2.24 -13.08
N ARG A 284 -17.98 1.69 -12.16
CA ARG A 284 -18.05 0.25 -11.90
C ARG A 284 -19.49 -0.20 -11.88
N THR A 285 -19.72 -1.47 -12.16
CA THR A 285 -21.04 -2.08 -12.06
C THR A 285 -21.43 -2.21 -10.58
N ASP A 286 -22.58 -1.66 -10.18
CA ASP A 286 -23.11 -1.84 -8.83
C ASP A 286 -23.59 -3.28 -8.66
N SER A 287 -23.04 -3.98 -7.67
CA SER A 287 -23.40 -5.37 -7.38
C SER A 287 -24.87 -5.55 -6.98
N LYS A 288 -25.55 -4.49 -6.54
CA LYS A 288 -26.95 -4.55 -6.08
C LYS A 288 -27.96 -4.32 -7.19
N THR A 289 -27.70 -3.33 -8.06
CA THR A 289 -28.65 -2.91 -9.10
C THR A 289 -28.24 -3.38 -10.49
N GLY A 290 -26.97 -3.75 -10.70
CA GLY A 290 -26.40 -3.97 -12.03
C GLY A 290 -26.13 -2.67 -12.80
N GLU A 291 -26.50 -1.53 -12.24
CA GLU A 291 -26.34 -0.22 -12.88
C GLU A 291 -24.93 0.32 -12.67
N PRO A 292 -24.42 1.12 -13.62
CA PRO A 292 -23.12 1.75 -13.48
C PRO A 292 -23.13 2.87 -12.44
N ILE A 293 -22.14 2.85 -11.55
CA ILE A 293 -21.92 3.89 -10.55
C ILE A 293 -20.52 4.47 -10.69
N ALA A 294 -20.39 5.79 -10.58
CA ALA A 294 -19.09 6.44 -10.60
C ALA A 294 -18.23 5.93 -9.43
N ILE A 295 -16.95 5.68 -9.69
CA ILE A 295 -15.99 5.36 -8.64
C ILE A 295 -15.85 6.60 -7.75
N LYS A 296 -15.88 6.40 -6.43
CA LYS A 296 -15.87 7.46 -5.44
C LYS A 296 -14.53 7.53 -4.73
N GLY A 297 -14.22 8.71 -4.17
CA GLY A 297 -13.16 8.83 -3.18
C GLY A 297 -13.42 7.88 -2.01
N GLN A 298 -12.34 7.25 -1.53
CA GLN A 298 -12.37 6.26 -0.46
C GLN A 298 -11.26 6.56 0.56
N PRO A 299 -11.38 6.10 1.81
CA PRO A 299 -10.39 6.40 2.82
C PRO A 299 -9.06 5.73 2.46
N GLY A 300 -7.99 6.51 2.46
CA GLY A 300 -6.67 6.12 1.97
C GLY A 300 -6.44 6.37 0.47
N GLY A 301 -7.46 6.83 -0.26
CA GLY A 301 -7.36 7.15 -1.68
C GLY A 301 -7.37 5.93 -2.61
N LEU A 302 -7.03 6.14 -3.87
CA LEU A 302 -6.79 5.08 -4.84
C LEU A 302 -5.39 4.49 -4.66
N ILE A 303 -5.21 3.23 -5.03
CA ILE A 303 -3.90 2.57 -4.97
C ILE A 303 -3.67 1.71 -6.21
N TYR A 304 -2.47 1.12 -6.36
CA TYR A 304 -2.15 0.31 -7.55
C TYR A 304 -3.10 -0.89 -7.78
N ARG A 305 -3.86 -1.33 -6.77
CA ARG A 305 -4.92 -2.34 -6.95
C ARG A 305 -6.05 -1.87 -7.88
N ASP A 306 -6.32 -0.57 -7.85
CA ASP A 306 -7.41 0.09 -8.58
C ASP A 306 -6.93 0.51 -9.99
N TRP A 307 -5.61 0.68 -10.15
CA TRP A 307 -4.95 1.15 -11.35
C TRP A 307 -5.49 0.56 -12.66
N LEU A 308 -5.60 -0.76 -12.77
CA LEU A 308 -6.02 -1.41 -14.02
C LEU A 308 -7.42 -1.00 -14.47
N GLY A 309 -8.35 -0.79 -13.52
CA GLY A 309 -9.70 -0.31 -13.81
C GLY A 309 -9.77 1.19 -14.12
N MET A 310 -8.69 1.93 -13.84
CA MET A 310 -8.57 3.35 -14.19
C MET A 310 -7.99 3.54 -15.59
N VAL A 311 -7.06 2.68 -16.00
CA VAL A 311 -6.36 2.76 -17.30
C VAL A 311 -6.94 1.85 -18.37
N SER A 312 -7.86 0.95 -18.04
CA SER A 312 -8.47 0.03 -19.00
C SER A 312 -9.90 -0.32 -18.62
N THR A 313 -10.71 -0.68 -19.62
CA THR A 313 -12.09 -1.14 -19.44
C THR A 313 -12.14 -2.68 -19.35
N SER A 314 -13.08 -3.18 -18.54
CA SER A 314 -13.48 -4.57 -18.37
C SER A 314 -15.00 -4.67 -18.15
N ASP A 315 -15.55 -5.87 -18.03
CA ASP A 315 -16.97 -6.10 -17.78
C ASP A 315 -17.46 -5.49 -16.45
N GLU A 316 -16.58 -5.40 -15.45
CA GLU A 316 -16.92 -4.89 -14.11
C GLU A 316 -16.59 -3.41 -13.92
N THR A 317 -15.60 -2.89 -14.65
CA THR A 317 -15.07 -1.53 -14.46
C THR A 317 -14.81 -0.85 -15.80
N GLN A 318 -15.31 0.37 -15.94
CA GLN A 318 -15.13 1.22 -17.11
C GLN A 318 -14.24 2.39 -16.72
N SER A 319 -13.13 2.58 -17.45
CA SER A 319 -12.32 3.78 -17.30
C SER A 319 -13.11 5.03 -17.73
N ALA A 320 -12.58 6.22 -17.43
CA ALA A 320 -13.14 7.46 -17.96
C ALA A 320 -13.11 7.43 -19.51
N ARG A 321 -14.15 7.93 -20.21
CA ARG A 321 -14.28 7.87 -21.69
C ARG A 321 -13.02 8.41 -22.38
N LEU A 322 -12.41 9.46 -21.83
CA LEU A 322 -11.18 10.05 -22.36
C LEU A 322 -10.00 9.09 -22.43
N VAL A 323 -9.94 8.09 -21.55
CA VAL A 323 -8.84 7.12 -21.50
C VAL A 323 -8.92 6.19 -22.71
N ALA A 324 -10.13 5.74 -23.07
CA ALA A 324 -10.35 4.95 -24.27
C ALA A 324 -10.05 5.77 -25.55
N VAL A 325 -10.49 7.04 -25.58
CA VAL A 325 -10.19 7.95 -26.69
C VAL A 325 -8.69 8.23 -26.81
N HIS A 326 -7.95 8.29 -25.70
CA HIS A 326 -6.50 8.49 -25.75
C HIS A 326 -5.78 7.34 -26.47
N TYR A 327 -6.19 6.09 -26.24
CA TYR A 327 -5.58 4.95 -26.94
C TYR A 327 -5.87 4.97 -28.45
N SER A 328 -7.09 5.35 -28.86
CA SER A 328 -7.46 5.40 -30.28
C SER A 328 -6.75 6.48 -31.10
N ARG A 329 -6.05 7.43 -30.45
CA ARG A 329 -5.26 8.48 -31.12
C ARG A 329 -3.94 7.97 -31.71
N GLY A 330 -3.47 6.78 -31.32
CA GLY A 330 -2.23 6.22 -31.87
C GLY A 330 -0.97 7.08 -31.62
N LEU A 331 -0.94 7.83 -30.51
CA LEU A 331 0.21 8.67 -30.15
C LEU A 331 1.49 7.81 -30.01
N ARG A 332 2.65 8.42 -30.30
CA ARG A 332 3.92 7.70 -30.39
C ARG A 332 4.21 6.94 -29.09
N ALA A 333 4.57 5.66 -29.18
CA ALA A 333 4.89 4.83 -28.02
C ALA A 333 6.06 5.36 -27.16
N SER A 334 6.90 6.26 -27.69
CA SER A 334 7.96 6.94 -26.94
C SER A 334 7.43 8.01 -26.00
N GLU A 335 6.25 8.56 -26.27
CA GLU A 335 5.60 9.55 -25.43
C GLU A 335 4.99 8.85 -24.22
N LYS A 336 5.23 9.41 -23.03
CA LYS A 336 4.76 8.84 -21.77
C LYS A 336 3.64 9.70 -21.24
N TYR A 337 2.58 9.03 -20.79
CA TYR A 337 1.39 9.64 -20.23
C TYR A 337 1.10 9.05 -18.86
N HIS A 338 0.39 9.81 -18.03
CA HIS A 338 -0.09 9.34 -16.74
C HIS A 338 -1.48 9.90 -16.46
N LEU A 339 -2.32 9.15 -15.76
CA LEU A 339 -3.58 9.67 -15.26
C LEU A 339 -3.31 10.51 -14.02
N TRP A 340 -3.95 11.66 -13.90
CA TRP A 340 -4.15 12.39 -12.65
C TRP A 340 -5.59 12.15 -12.19
N CYS A 341 -5.73 11.37 -11.12
CA CYS A 341 -7.01 10.99 -10.54
C CYS A 341 -7.21 11.72 -9.22
N PHE A 342 -8.32 12.41 -9.04
CA PHE A 342 -8.58 13.17 -7.82
C PHE A 342 -10.05 13.21 -7.42
N GLY A 343 -10.30 13.42 -6.13
CA GLY A 343 -11.66 13.59 -5.61
C GLY A 343 -11.74 13.56 -4.09
N TYR A 344 -12.93 13.86 -3.58
CA TYR A 344 -13.24 13.84 -2.16
C TYR A 344 -13.63 12.46 -1.68
N ASP A 345 -13.04 12.03 -0.56
CA ASP A 345 -13.56 10.94 0.26
C ASP A 345 -14.61 11.47 1.25
N PHE A 346 -15.86 11.04 1.08
CA PHE A 346 -16.97 11.43 1.94
C PHE A 346 -17.47 10.27 2.81
N ASP A 347 -17.82 10.60 4.05
CA ASP A 347 -18.75 9.82 4.87
C ASP A 347 -20.09 10.56 4.92
N ASN A 348 -21.02 10.18 4.04
CA ASN A 348 -22.28 10.89 3.77
C ASN A 348 -22.05 12.36 3.33
N MET A 349 -22.17 13.31 4.27
CA MET A 349 -21.92 14.74 4.03
C MET A 349 -20.56 15.22 4.55
N LYS A 350 -19.85 14.38 5.32
CA LYS A 350 -18.58 14.75 5.95
C LYS A 350 -17.42 14.51 4.98
N ALA A 351 -16.75 15.58 4.57
CA ALA A 351 -15.46 15.47 3.88
C ALA A 351 -14.41 14.93 4.84
N ARG A 352 -13.81 13.77 4.53
CA ARG A 352 -12.71 13.21 5.30
C ARG A 352 -11.37 13.68 4.77
N CYS A 353 -11.19 13.66 3.45
CA CYS A 353 -9.94 14.01 2.79
C CYS A 353 -10.18 14.33 1.31
N TRP A 354 -9.35 15.19 0.75
CA TRP A 354 -9.12 15.29 -0.69
C TRP A 354 -7.95 14.36 -1.05
N TYR A 355 -8.12 13.53 -2.07
CA TYR A 355 -7.09 12.61 -2.54
C TYR A 355 -6.70 12.92 -3.98
N GLU A 356 -5.41 12.76 -4.27
CA GLU A 356 -4.83 12.88 -5.61
C GLU A 356 -3.87 11.71 -5.83
N HIS A 357 -3.95 11.12 -7.03
CA HIS A 357 -3.15 9.97 -7.42
C HIS A 357 -2.69 10.10 -8.85
N THR A 358 -1.48 9.62 -9.11
CA THR A 358 -0.92 9.53 -10.46
C THR A 358 -0.75 8.08 -10.85
N PHE A 359 -1.29 7.67 -12.00
CA PHE A 359 -1.15 6.32 -12.51
C PHE A 359 -0.45 6.29 -13.87
N PRO A 360 0.55 5.42 -14.10
CA PRO A 360 1.17 5.31 -15.41
C PRO A 360 0.17 4.76 -16.43
N VAL A 361 0.21 5.32 -17.65
CA VAL A 361 -0.54 4.82 -18.81
C VAL A 361 0.47 4.19 -19.77
N TYR A 362 0.17 2.98 -20.22
CA TYR A 362 1.02 2.24 -21.15
C TYR A 362 0.25 1.93 -22.42
N ALA A 363 0.85 2.21 -23.58
CA ALA A 363 0.24 1.95 -24.89
C ALA A 363 -0.14 0.48 -25.12
N ILE A 364 0.50 -0.45 -24.41
CA ILE A 364 0.21 -1.90 -24.49
C ILE A 364 -1.21 -2.27 -24.07
N PHE A 365 -1.95 -1.38 -23.39
CA PHE A 365 -3.33 -1.68 -22.99
C PHE A 365 -4.34 -1.63 -24.14
N ASP A 366 -3.93 -1.12 -25.31
CA ASP A 366 -4.69 -1.18 -26.56
C ASP A 366 -4.38 -2.45 -27.38
N ASP A 367 -3.33 -3.20 -27.01
CA ASP A 367 -2.91 -4.41 -27.70
C ASP A 367 -3.74 -5.62 -27.22
N LEU A 368 -4.78 -5.95 -28.00
CA LEU A 368 -5.70 -7.06 -27.72
C LEU A 368 -5.05 -8.45 -27.86
N ASP A 369 -3.92 -8.56 -28.56
CA ASP A 369 -3.25 -9.84 -28.85
C ASP A 369 -2.22 -10.24 -27.77
N SER A 370 -2.09 -9.45 -26.70
CA SER A 370 -1.07 -9.61 -25.66
C SER A 370 -1.59 -10.22 -24.35
N ASP A 371 -0.97 -11.30 -23.90
CA ASP A 371 -1.18 -11.93 -22.58
C ASP A 371 -0.73 -11.05 -21.39
N ILE A 372 -0.10 -9.89 -21.67
CA ILE A 372 0.37 -8.96 -20.65
C ILE A 372 -0.76 -8.51 -19.72
N LYS A 373 -1.93 -8.12 -20.26
CA LYS A 373 -3.05 -7.66 -19.42
C LYS A 373 -3.55 -8.77 -18.47
N GLU A 374 -3.53 -10.02 -18.92
CA GLU A 374 -3.89 -11.18 -18.10
C GLU A 374 -2.86 -11.43 -16.99
N LEU A 375 -1.55 -11.36 -17.31
CA LEU A 375 -0.48 -11.49 -16.33
C LEU A 375 -0.52 -10.39 -15.25
N ILE A 376 -0.82 -9.14 -15.67
CA ILE A 376 -1.02 -8.01 -14.75
C ILE A 376 -2.23 -8.26 -13.84
N THR A 377 -3.35 -8.69 -14.41
CA THR A 377 -4.57 -9.02 -13.66
C THR A 377 -4.29 -10.09 -12.61
N LEU A 378 -3.56 -11.13 -13.00
CA LEU A 378 -3.16 -12.20 -12.09
C LEU A 378 -2.22 -11.73 -10.98
N ALA A 379 -1.24 -10.87 -11.29
CA ALA A 379 -0.34 -10.27 -10.32
C ALA A 379 -1.11 -9.40 -9.30
N LEU A 380 -2.10 -8.65 -9.75
CA LEU A 380 -2.99 -7.85 -8.90
C LEU A 380 -3.86 -8.73 -8.00
N ASP A 381 -4.49 -9.77 -8.55
CA ASP A 381 -5.29 -10.71 -7.77
C ASP A 381 -4.44 -11.45 -6.73
N PHE A 382 -3.23 -11.86 -7.11
CA PHE A 382 -2.28 -12.46 -6.19
C PHE A 382 -1.92 -11.50 -5.04
N SER A 383 -1.77 -10.21 -5.34
CA SER A 383 -1.53 -9.16 -4.34
C SER A 383 -2.74 -8.99 -3.41
N LYS A 384 -3.97 -9.02 -3.95
CA LYS A 384 -5.22 -8.93 -3.16
C LYS A 384 -5.37 -10.13 -2.23
N ASP A 385 -5.10 -11.33 -2.73
CA ASP A 385 -5.23 -12.59 -1.99
C ASP A 385 -4.11 -12.78 -0.93
N THR A 386 -2.95 -12.14 -1.11
CA THR A 386 -1.83 -12.18 -0.16
C THR A 386 -2.09 -11.39 1.11
N LEU A 387 -2.77 -10.24 1.03
CA LEU A 387 -3.00 -9.36 2.18
C LEU A 387 -3.79 -10.03 3.33
N PRO A 388 -4.89 -10.78 3.09
CA PRO A 388 -5.57 -11.54 4.14
C PRO A 388 -4.66 -12.50 4.91
N ILE A 389 -3.65 -13.09 4.25
CA ILE A 389 -2.68 -13.99 4.89
C ILE A 389 -1.82 -13.20 5.87
N LEU A 390 -1.31 -12.03 5.47
CA LEU A 390 -0.55 -11.13 6.34
C LEU A 390 -1.41 -10.64 7.52
N ARG A 391 -2.64 -10.16 7.27
CA ARG A 391 -3.56 -9.71 8.33
C ARG A 391 -3.78 -10.77 9.40
N LYS A 392 -4.03 -12.01 8.97
CA LYS A 392 -4.26 -13.16 9.86
C LYS A 392 -3.04 -13.50 10.69
N ALA A 393 -1.84 -13.35 10.13
CA ALA A 393 -0.61 -13.56 10.90
C ALA A 393 -0.41 -12.41 11.91
N MET A 394 -0.56 -11.15 11.46
CA MET A 394 -0.39 -9.97 12.31
C MET A 394 -1.35 -9.95 13.51
N SER A 395 -2.59 -10.41 13.33
CA SER A 395 -3.58 -10.47 14.43
C SER A 395 -3.19 -11.42 15.57
N SER A 396 -2.26 -12.35 15.33
CA SER A 396 -1.70 -13.23 16.37
C SER A 396 -0.70 -12.51 17.29
N ILE A 397 -0.18 -11.35 16.87
CA ILE A 397 0.81 -10.55 17.61
C ILE A 397 0.18 -9.27 18.14
N ASN A 398 -0.57 -8.57 17.28
CA ASN A 398 -1.23 -7.31 17.63
C ASN A 398 -2.62 -7.25 16.99
N LYS A 399 -3.64 -7.04 17.81
CA LYS A 399 -5.04 -6.96 17.36
C LYS A 399 -5.37 -5.68 16.58
N GLN A 400 -4.51 -4.66 16.59
CA GLN A 400 -4.70 -3.42 15.82
C GLN A 400 -4.04 -3.55 14.44
N SER A 401 -4.83 -3.86 13.40
CA SER A 401 -4.32 -4.20 12.06
C SER A 401 -4.55 -3.16 10.96
N SER A 402 -5.20 -2.02 11.23
CA SER A 402 -5.63 -1.09 10.16
C SER A 402 -4.46 -0.43 9.43
N THR A 403 -3.31 -0.26 10.09
CA THR A 403 -2.09 0.32 9.49
C THR A 403 -1.37 -0.64 8.53
N VAL A 404 -1.55 -1.95 8.72
CA VAL A 404 -0.88 -3.00 7.92
C VAL A 404 -1.33 -2.93 6.47
N ASP A 405 -2.61 -2.62 6.24
CA ASP A 405 -3.17 -2.56 4.89
C ASP A 405 -2.60 -1.40 4.10
N ILE A 406 -2.58 -0.21 4.71
CA ILE A 406 -2.04 1.01 4.08
C ILE A 406 -0.57 0.81 3.77
N ALA A 407 0.21 0.30 4.73
CA ALA A 407 1.62 0.02 4.55
C ALA A 407 1.86 -1.01 3.44
N TYR A 408 1.11 -2.12 3.44
CA TYR A 408 1.22 -3.16 2.41
C TYR A 408 1.12 -2.58 1.00
N TRP A 409 0.01 -1.89 0.68
CA TRP A 409 -0.17 -1.38 -0.68
C TRP A 409 0.81 -0.28 -1.05
N LYS A 410 1.19 0.58 -0.11
CA LYS A 410 2.14 1.66 -0.37
C LYS A 410 3.57 1.14 -0.58
N GLU A 411 4.02 0.22 0.26
CA GLU A 411 5.39 -0.30 0.22
C GLU A 411 5.61 -1.30 -0.92
N THR A 412 4.56 -1.97 -1.40
CA THR A 412 4.65 -2.88 -2.56
C THR A 412 4.40 -2.20 -3.92
N GLU A 413 4.02 -0.93 -3.94
CA GLU A 413 3.70 -0.19 -5.18
C GLU A 413 4.89 -0.02 -6.13
N THR A 414 6.03 0.44 -5.62
CA THR A 414 7.22 0.64 -6.45
C THR A 414 7.72 -0.68 -7.07
N PRO A 415 7.90 -1.77 -6.29
CA PRO A 415 8.23 -3.08 -6.86
C PRO A 415 7.18 -3.61 -7.86
N PHE A 416 5.90 -3.32 -7.66
CA PHE A 416 4.84 -3.69 -8.61
C PHE A 416 5.05 -3.00 -9.96
N TYR A 417 5.21 -1.67 -10.00
CA TYR A 417 5.44 -0.96 -11.26
C TYR A 417 6.78 -1.31 -11.92
N GLN A 418 7.81 -1.69 -11.15
CA GLN A 418 9.04 -2.26 -11.71
C GLN A 418 8.79 -3.61 -12.41
N TYR A 419 7.93 -4.47 -11.83
CA TYR A 419 7.50 -5.70 -12.48
C TYR A 419 6.76 -5.42 -13.80
N ILE A 420 5.81 -4.46 -13.80
CA ILE A 420 5.09 -4.05 -15.01
C ILE A 420 6.04 -3.58 -16.10
N LYS A 421 7.00 -2.72 -15.76
CA LYS A 421 7.97 -2.20 -16.74
C LYS A 421 8.76 -3.33 -17.40
N LYS A 422 9.28 -4.27 -16.60
CA LYS A 422 9.99 -5.45 -17.12
C LYS A 422 9.09 -6.34 -17.98
N LEU A 423 7.83 -6.49 -17.58
CA LEU A 423 6.84 -7.28 -18.33
C LEU A 423 6.58 -6.67 -19.72
N ILE A 424 6.52 -5.35 -19.81
CA ILE A 424 6.38 -4.61 -21.08
C ILE A 424 7.67 -4.68 -21.92
N GLU A 425 8.85 -4.60 -21.29
CA GLU A 425 10.14 -4.77 -21.98
C GLU A 425 10.27 -6.16 -22.63
N GLU A 426 9.70 -7.20 -22.00
CA GLU A 426 9.66 -8.56 -22.53
C GLU A 426 8.42 -8.82 -23.42
N LYS A 427 7.78 -7.79 -23.99
CA LYS A 427 6.53 -7.96 -24.76
C LYS A 427 6.65 -8.91 -25.96
N ASP A 428 7.81 -9.04 -26.57
CA ASP A 428 8.01 -9.90 -27.75
C ASP A 428 8.60 -11.28 -27.37
N ASN A 429 8.73 -11.57 -26.07
CA ASN A 429 9.31 -12.80 -25.52
C ASN A 429 8.37 -13.50 -24.50
N PRO A 430 7.37 -14.26 -24.96
CA PRO A 430 6.41 -14.93 -24.07
C PRO A 430 7.07 -15.81 -22.99
N ASN A 431 8.17 -16.50 -23.33
CA ASN A 431 8.90 -17.36 -22.40
C ASN A 431 9.63 -16.55 -21.30
N GLY A 432 10.03 -15.31 -21.58
CA GLY A 432 10.68 -14.40 -20.62
C GLY A 432 9.71 -13.76 -19.63
N ARG A 433 8.42 -13.67 -19.96
CA ARG A 433 7.40 -13.00 -19.15
C ARG A 433 6.97 -13.80 -17.91
N PHE A 434 6.81 -15.11 -18.04
CA PHE A 434 6.32 -15.95 -16.94
C PHE A 434 7.25 -15.95 -15.70
N PRO A 435 8.58 -16.06 -15.84
CA PRO A 435 9.51 -15.91 -14.71
C PRO A 435 9.32 -14.60 -13.93
N LEU A 436 8.97 -13.49 -14.60
CA LEU A 436 8.76 -12.20 -13.93
C LEU A 436 7.57 -12.24 -12.95
N LEU A 437 6.50 -12.97 -13.29
CA LEU A 437 5.37 -13.16 -12.37
C LEU A 437 5.82 -13.95 -11.14
N PHE A 438 6.66 -14.97 -11.31
CA PHE A 438 7.21 -15.73 -10.19
C PHE A 438 8.07 -14.83 -9.29
N ASP A 439 8.92 -13.98 -9.87
CA ASP A 439 9.71 -12.99 -9.14
C ASP A 439 8.85 -12.00 -8.36
N TRP A 440 7.72 -11.56 -8.94
CA TRP A 440 6.72 -10.76 -8.23
C TRP A 440 6.17 -11.50 -7.00
N THR A 441 5.79 -12.77 -7.15
CA THR A 441 5.32 -13.56 -5.98
C THR A 441 6.41 -13.73 -4.92
N ASN A 442 7.68 -13.89 -5.30
CA ASN A 442 8.78 -13.98 -4.34
C ASN A 442 9.03 -12.64 -3.62
N THR A 443 8.85 -11.53 -4.33
CA THR A 443 8.90 -10.18 -3.75
C THR A 443 7.85 -10.01 -2.66
N LEU A 444 6.60 -10.42 -2.94
CA LEU A 444 5.52 -10.39 -1.96
C LEU A 444 5.79 -11.32 -0.76
N LEU A 445 6.24 -12.56 -1.00
CA LEU A 445 6.60 -13.51 0.07
C LEU A 445 7.66 -12.90 1.00
N LYS A 446 8.71 -12.33 0.42
CA LYS A 446 9.79 -11.67 1.16
C LYS A 446 9.23 -10.52 1.98
N TYR A 447 8.41 -9.66 1.39
CA TYR A 447 7.79 -8.53 2.06
C TYR A 447 6.95 -8.97 3.27
N ILE A 448 5.95 -9.84 3.07
CA ILE A 448 5.04 -10.25 4.16
C ILE A 448 5.79 -10.97 5.30
N THR A 449 6.83 -11.74 4.95
CA THR A 449 7.66 -12.45 5.93
C THR A 449 8.49 -11.45 6.73
N GLN A 450 9.11 -10.46 6.08
CA GLN A 450 9.90 -9.42 6.74
C GLN A 450 9.03 -8.52 7.63
N VAL A 451 7.85 -8.10 7.17
CA VAL A 451 6.92 -7.30 7.96
C VAL A 451 6.48 -8.06 9.21
N TYR A 452 6.09 -9.33 9.05
CA TYR A 452 5.73 -10.17 10.17
C TYR A 452 6.91 -10.37 11.12
N ASP A 453 8.09 -10.71 10.62
CA ASP A 453 9.28 -11.00 11.43
C ASP A 453 9.74 -9.78 12.22
N LYS A 454 9.68 -8.58 11.61
CA LYS A 454 9.95 -7.32 12.30
C LYS A 454 8.93 -7.08 13.41
N ALA A 455 7.64 -7.27 13.16
CA ALA A 455 6.62 -7.07 14.21
C ALA A 455 6.70 -8.13 15.32
N ALA A 456 7.03 -9.36 14.98
CA ALA A 456 7.04 -10.50 15.89
C ALA A 456 8.31 -10.59 16.73
N PHE A 457 9.46 -10.23 16.16
CA PHE A 457 10.78 -10.57 16.69
C PHE A 457 11.76 -9.40 16.70
N ALA A 458 11.36 -8.14 16.48
CA ALA A 458 12.31 -7.02 16.52
C ALA A 458 12.87 -6.69 17.91
N ASP A 459 12.17 -7.04 18.99
CA ASP A 459 12.64 -6.75 20.35
C ASP A 459 13.91 -7.57 20.67
N PRO A 460 15.09 -6.93 20.82
CA PRO A 460 16.35 -7.62 21.06
C PRO A 460 16.41 -8.27 22.45
N ASP A 461 15.67 -7.75 23.43
CA ASP A 461 15.68 -8.21 24.82
C ASP A 461 14.66 -9.34 25.06
N GLN A 462 13.79 -9.60 24.09
CA GLN A 462 12.83 -10.70 24.15
C GLN A 462 13.54 -12.08 24.09
N LEU A 463 13.80 -12.66 25.25
CA LEU A 463 14.33 -14.03 25.38
C LEU A 463 13.27 -15.11 25.12
N MET A 464 12.00 -14.78 25.36
CA MET A 464 10.89 -15.74 25.38
C MET A 464 10.04 -15.58 24.13
N ILE A 465 10.29 -16.42 23.14
CA ILE A 465 9.48 -16.46 21.92
C ILE A 465 8.32 -17.43 22.11
N SER A 466 7.09 -16.95 21.93
CA SER A 466 5.89 -17.74 22.13
C SER A 466 5.64 -18.69 20.95
N SER A 467 4.99 -19.83 21.22
CA SER A 467 4.68 -20.82 20.20
C SER A 467 3.68 -20.29 19.16
N GLU A 468 2.84 -19.34 19.56
CA GLU A 468 1.87 -18.67 18.69
C GLU A 468 2.59 -17.86 17.61
N LYS A 469 3.63 -17.09 17.97
CA LYS A 469 4.41 -16.29 17.02
C LYS A 469 5.10 -17.16 15.96
N ILE A 470 5.65 -18.31 16.35
CA ILE A 470 6.29 -19.24 15.40
C ILE A 470 5.24 -19.93 14.53
N THR A 471 4.17 -20.44 15.13
CA THR A 471 3.09 -21.14 14.41
C THR A 471 2.40 -20.24 13.39
N ALA A 472 2.16 -18.96 13.74
CA ALA A 472 1.57 -18.00 12.82
C ALA A 472 2.51 -17.66 11.65
N ARG A 473 3.84 -17.59 11.88
CA ARG A 473 4.84 -17.46 10.81
C ARG A 473 4.81 -18.64 9.83
N ASP A 474 4.85 -19.87 10.35
CA ASP A 474 4.84 -21.09 9.54
C ASP A 474 3.53 -21.21 8.75
N LYS A 475 2.41 -20.84 9.38
CA LYS A 475 1.11 -20.80 8.72
C LYS A 475 1.03 -19.74 7.63
N LEU A 476 1.61 -18.56 7.84
CA LEU A 476 1.71 -17.51 6.83
C LEU A 476 2.44 -18.02 5.57
N ILE A 477 3.60 -18.67 5.76
CA ILE A 477 4.39 -19.22 4.65
C ILE A 477 3.62 -20.36 3.96
N LYS A 478 2.98 -21.25 4.72
CA LYS A 478 2.20 -22.37 4.18
C LYS A 478 0.98 -21.89 3.39
N ASP A 479 0.19 -20.97 3.95
CA ASP A 479 -1.01 -20.42 3.32
C ASP A 479 -0.63 -19.66 2.04
N PHE A 480 0.49 -18.90 2.05
CA PHE A 480 1.03 -18.22 0.87
C PHE A 480 1.44 -19.21 -0.23
N ASN A 481 2.18 -20.27 0.13
CA ASN A 481 2.60 -21.29 -0.85
C ASN A 481 1.40 -22.04 -1.45
N LYS A 482 0.35 -22.29 -0.65
CA LYS A 482 -0.90 -22.84 -1.16
C LYS A 482 -1.55 -21.91 -2.19
N LEU A 483 -1.63 -20.61 -1.90
CA LEU A 483 -2.13 -19.60 -2.85
C LEU A 483 -1.32 -19.61 -4.16
N ARG A 484 0.02 -19.59 -4.04
CA ARG A 484 0.94 -19.64 -5.19
C ARG A 484 0.69 -20.87 -6.08
N ASN A 485 0.52 -22.03 -5.48
CA ASN A 485 0.27 -23.27 -6.24
C ASN A 485 -1.11 -23.26 -6.92
N ILE A 486 -2.15 -22.76 -6.25
CA ILE A 486 -3.49 -22.63 -6.85
C ILE A 486 -3.44 -21.75 -8.10
N LYS A 487 -2.74 -20.62 -8.03
CA LYS A 487 -2.64 -19.67 -9.15
C LYS A 487 -1.75 -20.21 -10.28
N LYS A 488 -0.67 -20.94 -9.97
CA LYS A 488 0.12 -21.71 -10.96
C LYS A 488 -0.74 -22.73 -11.72
N ILE A 489 -1.59 -23.50 -11.02
CA ILE A 489 -2.46 -24.50 -11.65
C ILE A 489 -3.50 -23.85 -12.57
N LYS A 490 -4.04 -22.68 -12.19
CA LYS A 490 -4.95 -21.93 -13.04
C LYS A 490 -4.28 -21.45 -14.33
N ASN A 491 -3.03 -20.98 -14.26
CA ASN A 491 -2.27 -20.58 -15.45
C ASN A 491 -1.88 -21.74 -16.36
N ASN A 492 -1.47 -22.88 -15.80
CA ASN A 492 -1.09 -24.05 -16.60
C ASN A 492 -2.27 -24.67 -17.37
N LYS A 493 -3.52 -24.35 -17.00
CA LYS A 493 -4.70 -24.71 -17.81
C LYS A 493 -4.90 -23.80 -19.03
N SER A 494 -4.30 -22.60 -19.05
CA SER A 494 -4.38 -21.65 -20.16
C SER A 494 -3.13 -21.68 -21.06
N SER A 495 -2.02 -22.26 -20.61
CA SER A 495 -0.83 -22.48 -21.45
C SER A 495 -0.09 -23.75 -21.00
N CYS A 496 -0.01 -24.75 -21.90
CA CYS A 496 0.96 -25.82 -21.78
C CYS A 496 2.37 -25.19 -21.82
N LEU A 497 3.14 -25.27 -20.73
CA LEU A 497 4.60 -25.42 -20.75
C LEU A 497 5.13 -25.65 -19.32
N HIS A 498 5.96 -26.69 -19.20
CA HIS A 498 6.67 -27.07 -17.98
C HIS A 498 7.75 -26.05 -17.63
N VAL A 499 7.73 -25.52 -16.41
CA VAL A 499 8.88 -24.85 -15.79
C VAL A 499 9.12 -25.44 -14.41
N GLY A 500 10.37 -25.89 -14.21
CA GLY A 500 10.84 -26.66 -13.07
C GLY A 500 10.59 -26.02 -11.71
N GLU A 501 10.21 -26.87 -10.77
CA GLU A 501 10.01 -26.54 -9.37
C GLU A 501 11.34 -26.32 -8.66
N ASN A 502 11.75 -25.07 -8.46
CA ASN A 502 12.68 -24.75 -7.38
C ASN A 502 11.87 -24.46 -6.11
N ASN A 503 11.76 -25.49 -5.27
CA ASN A 503 11.28 -25.43 -3.90
C ASN A 503 12.18 -24.48 -3.07
N MET A 504 11.85 -23.19 -3.01
CA MET A 504 12.33 -22.26 -1.99
C MET A 504 11.65 -22.53 -0.63
N SER A 505 11.65 -23.79 -0.20
CA SER A 505 11.29 -24.21 1.14
C SER A 505 12.47 -24.95 1.72
N GLY A 506 13.31 -24.23 2.45
CA GLY A 506 14.29 -24.83 3.35
C GLY A 506 15.71 -24.41 3.04
N THR A 507 16.21 -23.41 3.77
CA THR A 507 17.67 -23.24 3.94
C THR A 507 18.06 -22.38 5.14
N ILE A 508 17.25 -22.33 6.21
CA ILE A 508 17.73 -21.80 7.50
C ILE A 508 18.21 -22.92 8.43
N GLN A 509 17.79 -24.17 8.19
CA GLN A 509 17.91 -25.29 9.15
C GLN A 509 19.27 -25.99 9.27
N LYS A 510 20.37 -25.43 8.73
CA LYS A 510 21.73 -26.01 8.86
C LYS A 510 22.87 -25.04 9.16
N LYS A 511 22.62 -23.74 9.29
CA LYS A 511 23.70 -22.76 9.47
C LYS A 511 24.16 -22.71 10.93
N LEU A 512 25.38 -23.16 11.24
CA LEU A 512 26.05 -22.90 12.52
C LEU A 512 26.41 -21.41 12.62
N MET A 513 26.29 -20.82 13.80
CA MET A 513 26.52 -19.38 14.01
C MET A 513 27.95 -19.06 14.44
N ILE A 514 28.52 -19.89 15.31
CA ILE A 514 29.83 -19.70 15.92
C ILE A 514 30.77 -20.81 15.47
N LEU A 515 30.27 -22.05 15.44
CA LEU A 515 31.06 -23.23 15.11
C LEU A 515 31.03 -23.54 13.61
N ASN A 516 31.84 -24.52 13.19
CA ASN A 516 31.98 -24.93 11.79
C ASN A 516 32.19 -26.45 11.71
N ASP A 517 32.34 -27.00 10.50
CA ASP A 517 32.47 -28.44 10.30
C ASP A 517 33.75 -29.04 10.92
N ASN A 518 34.83 -28.26 11.06
CA ASN A 518 36.03 -28.70 11.77
C ASN A 518 35.75 -28.87 13.27
N HIS A 519 35.03 -27.91 13.88
CA HIS A 519 34.58 -28.03 15.26
C HIS A 519 33.66 -29.24 15.47
N LYS A 520 32.78 -29.53 14.50
CA LYS A 520 31.94 -30.73 14.53
C LYS A 520 32.80 -31.99 14.62
N LYS A 521 33.80 -32.13 13.74
CA LYS A 521 34.70 -33.29 13.74
C LYS A 521 35.40 -33.48 15.09
N ILE A 522 35.94 -32.40 15.66
CA ILE A 522 36.60 -32.42 16.97
C ILE A 522 35.64 -32.86 18.07
N ILE A 523 34.42 -32.32 18.10
CA ILE A 523 33.39 -32.68 19.09
C ILE A 523 32.98 -34.14 18.96
N ASP A 524 32.77 -34.63 17.74
CA ASP A 524 32.36 -35.99 17.46
C ASP A 524 33.45 -37.00 17.87
N GLU A 525 34.72 -36.72 17.56
CA GLU A 525 35.88 -37.53 17.96
C GLU A 525 36.08 -37.54 19.48
N TRP A 526 36.02 -36.37 20.14
CA TRP A 526 36.12 -36.27 21.58
C TRP A 526 34.98 -37.01 22.29
N PHE A 527 33.74 -36.87 21.81
CA PHE A 527 32.61 -37.56 22.42
C PHE A 527 32.69 -39.08 22.22
N SER A 528 33.15 -39.53 21.04
CA SER A 528 33.38 -40.96 20.75
C SER A 528 34.45 -41.54 21.66
N MET A 529 35.56 -40.81 21.86
CA MET A 529 36.61 -41.15 22.80
C MET A 529 36.02 -41.42 24.20
N LEU A 530 35.15 -40.54 24.71
CA LEU A 530 34.51 -40.68 26.03
C LEU A 530 33.61 -41.93 26.20
N GLN A 531 33.22 -42.60 25.12
CA GLN A 531 32.44 -43.84 25.19
C GLN A 531 33.31 -45.10 25.34
N LEU A 532 34.58 -45.01 24.93
CA LEU A 532 35.49 -46.15 24.81
C LEU A 532 36.30 -46.36 26.10
N ARG A 533 36.58 -47.63 26.42
CA ARG A 533 37.42 -47.99 27.59
C ARG A 533 38.91 -47.73 27.33
N GLN A 534 39.34 -47.89 26.08
CA GLN A 534 40.67 -47.56 25.59
C GLN A 534 40.51 -46.88 24.24
N CYS A 535 41.16 -45.74 24.06
CA CYS A 535 41.06 -44.92 22.86
C CYS A 535 42.29 -44.03 22.72
N THR A 536 42.64 -43.67 21.50
CA THR A 536 43.71 -42.71 21.20
C THR A 536 43.12 -41.41 20.68
N PHE A 537 43.53 -40.28 21.25
CA PHE A 537 43.15 -38.94 20.76
C PHE A 537 44.43 -38.10 20.62
N ASN A 538 44.65 -37.53 19.43
CA ASN A 538 45.89 -36.83 19.08
C ASN A 538 47.18 -37.61 19.43
N GLY A 539 47.19 -38.93 19.19
CA GLY A 539 48.35 -39.80 19.42
C GLY A 539 48.60 -40.23 20.86
N ILE A 540 47.76 -39.81 21.82
CA ILE A 540 47.89 -40.19 23.25
C ILE A 540 46.76 -41.17 23.61
N SER A 541 47.08 -42.22 24.39
CA SER A 541 46.13 -43.24 24.83
C SER A 541 45.42 -42.83 26.13
N TYR A 542 44.11 -42.95 26.16
CA TYR A 542 43.24 -42.58 27.28
C TYR A 542 42.26 -43.69 27.63
N ASN A 543 41.77 -43.68 28.87
CA ASN A 543 40.56 -44.40 29.26
C ASN A 543 39.36 -43.44 29.22
N GLY A 544 38.69 -43.38 28.07
CA GLY A 544 37.58 -42.45 27.84
C GLY A 544 36.42 -42.57 28.84
N ARG A 545 36.07 -43.78 29.27
CA ARG A 545 35.04 -44.00 30.29
C ARG A 545 35.43 -43.41 31.65
N LYS A 546 36.71 -43.49 32.04
CA LYS A 546 37.24 -42.85 33.25
C LYS A 546 37.12 -41.33 33.13
N LEU A 547 37.59 -40.75 32.01
CA LEU A 547 37.48 -39.31 31.75
C LEU A 547 36.04 -38.81 31.85
N ARG A 548 35.08 -39.54 31.24
CA ARG A 548 33.67 -39.18 31.30
C ARG A 548 33.11 -39.25 32.72
N ALA A 549 33.50 -40.25 33.51
CA ALA A 549 33.08 -40.38 34.90
C ALA A 549 33.63 -39.24 35.78
N GLU A 550 34.85 -38.77 35.51
CA GLU A 550 35.45 -37.60 36.18
C GLU A 550 34.72 -36.31 35.82
N LEU A 551 34.40 -36.10 34.55
CA LEU A 551 33.59 -34.96 34.10
C LEU A 551 32.20 -34.93 34.76
N ARG A 552 31.53 -36.09 34.86
CA ARG A 552 30.21 -36.18 35.51
C ARG A 552 30.26 -35.93 37.02
N ARG A 553 31.31 -36.39 37.70
CA ARG A 553 31.51 -36.17 39.16
C ARG A 553 31.76 -34.70 39.49
N ASN A 554 32.45 -33.99 38.61
CA ASN A 554 32.74 -32.56 38.77
C ASN A 554 31.75 -31.67 38.00
N ALA A 555 30.59 -32.19 37.60
CA ALA A 555 29.61 -31.39 36.88
C ALA A 555 29.11 -30.21 37.74
N LEU A 556 28.99 -29.02 37.14
CA LEU A 556 28.69 -27.75 37.80
C LEU A 556 29.76 -27.26 38.79
N SER A 557 30.89 -27.94 38.92
CA SER A 557 32.04 -27.48 39.69
C SER A 557 32.94 -26.57 38.85
N GLU A 558 33.49 -25.53 39.46
CA GLU A 558 34.55 -24.72 38.86
C GLU A 558 35.79 -25.55 38.50
N PHE A 559 36.04 -26.64 39.23
CA PHE A 559 37.17 -27.54 39.02
C PHE A 559 37.02 -28.47 37.80
N ILE A 560 35.91 -28.40 37.06
CA ILE A 560 35.76 -29.19 35.82
C ILE A 560 36.82 -28.82 34.78
N ILE A 561 37.30 -27.57 34.78
CA ILE A 561 38.33 -27.09 33.87
C ILE A 561 39.69 -27.77 34.10
N LEU A 562 39.93 -28.32 35.30
CA LEU A 562 41.15 -29.03 35.66
C LEU A 562 41.11 -30.51 35.24
N GLN A 563 39.96 -31.01 34.78
CA GLN A 563 39.82 -32.40 34.39
C GLN A 563 40.45 -32.64 33.02
N GLU A 564 41.18 -33.75 32.88
CA GLU A 564 41.91 -34.09 31.65
C GLU A 564 40.97 -34.15 30.43
N GLY A 565 39.75 -34.66 30.60
CA GLY A 565 38.73 -34.70 29.55
C GLY A 565 38.31 -33.31 29.03
N TYR A 566 38.31 -32.28 29.88
CA TYR A 566 38.07 -30.89 29.48
C TYR A 566 39.29 -30.33 28.74
N MET A 567 40.49 -30.49 29.32
CA MET A 567 41.73 -29.95 28.77
C MET A 567 42.04 -30.47 27.36
N ILE A 568 41.76 -31.76 27.10
CA ILE A 568 41.88 -32.37 25.77
C ILE A 568 41.01 -31.62 24.76
N LEU A 569 39.74 -31.39 25.10
CA LEU A 569 38.81 -30.71 24.21
C LEU A 569 39.16 -29.23 24.04
N ALA A 570 39.54 -28.53 25.13
CA ALA A 570 39.94 -27.13 25.09
C ALA A 570 41.17 -26.92 24.19
N LYS A 571 42.15 -27.83 24.25
CA LYS A 571 43.31 -27.79 23.36
C LYS A 571 42.92 -27.95 21.90
N ALA A 572 42.03 -28.90 21.60
CA ALA A 572 41.60 -29.16 20.22
C ALA A 572 40.66 -28.05 19.66
N LEU A 573 39.69 -27.58 20.45
CA LEU A 573 38.68 -26.61 20.01
C LEU A 573 39.15 -25.16 20.07
N ILE A 574 40.07 -24.77 20.95
CA ILE A 574 40.43 -23.34 21.15
C ILE A 574 41.91 -23.07 20.83
N HIS A 575 42.82 -24.02 21.05
CA HIS A 575 44.27 -23.77 20.90
C HIS A 575 44.84 -24.16 19.52
N ASN A 576 44.24 -25.13 18.83
CA ASN A 576 44.75 -25.66 17.55
C ASN A 576 44.12 -24.98 16.31
N ASP A 577 44.50 -23.73 16.04
CA ASP A 577 44.19 -22.99 14.79
C ASP A 577 42.69 -22.99 14.41
N SER A 578 41.82 -23.10 15.41
CA SER A 578 40.40 -23.40 15.27
C SER A 578 39.54 -22.20 14.85
N LYS A 579 40.16 -21.04 14.60
CA LYS A 579 39.50 -19.74 14.37
C LYS A 579 38.59 -19.25 15.52
N LEU A 580 38.50 -19.97 16.64
CA LEU A 580 37.83 -19.50 17.87
C LEU A 580 38.80 -18.63 18.67
N ALA A 581 38.31 -17.48 19.16
CA ALA A 581 39.14 -16.56 19.94
C ALA A 581 39.44 -17.13 21.33
N GLN A 582 40.70 -17.01 21.78
CA GLN A 582 41.12 -17.36 23.14
C GLN A 582 40.63 -16.30 24.14
N THR A 583 39.35 -16.34 24.47
CA THR A 583 38.68 -15.38 25.37
C THR A 583 37.93 -16.12 26.47
N ASP A 584 37.79 -15.48 27.64
CA ASP A 584 37.10 -16.07 28.80
C ASP A 584 35.67 -16.54 28.47
N VAL A 585 34.97 -15.82 27.60
CA VAL A 585 33.62 -16.17 27.13
C VAL A 585 33.59 -17.53 26.43
N GLN A 586 34.61 -17.82 25.62
CA GLN A 586 34.71 -19.07 24.87
C GLN A 586 35.07 -20.25 25.80
N TYR A 587 35.93 -20.02 26.80
CA TYR A 587 36.24 -21.03 27.82
C TYR A 587 35.04 -21.33 28.74
N GLN A 588 34.27 -20.31 29.11
CA GLN A 588 33.02 -20.48 29.87
C GLN A 588 31.96 -21.23 29.04
N ALA A 589 31.80 -20.91 27.76
CA ALA A 589 30.94 -21.66 26.85
C ALA A 589 31.34 -23.13 26.74
N LEU A 590 32.65 -23.39 26.59
CA LEU A 590 33.19 -24.73 26.56
C LEU A 590 32.92 -25.48 27.87
N GLN A 591 33.05 -24.80 29.02
CA GLN A 591 32.77 -25.38 30.33
C GLN A 591 31.31 -25.83 30.43
N ILE A 592 30.36 -24.99 30.00
CA ILE A 592 28.93 -25.35 29.97
C ILE A 592 28.68 -26.51 29.01
N PHE A 593 29.29 -26.50 27.83
CA PHE A 593 29.17 -27.59 26.86
C PHE A 593 29.67 -28.91 27.44
N VAL A 594 30.86 -28.96 28.03
CA VAL A 594 31.42 -30.19 28.61
C VAL A 594 30.56 -30.69 29.77
N ASN A 595 30.10 -29.78 30.63
CA ASN A 595 29.16 -30.09 31.71
C ASN A 595 27.89 -30.79 31.20
N ALA A 596 27.30 -30.31 30.10
CA ALA A 596 26.09 -30.88 29.53
C ALA A 596 26.37 -32.17 28.73
N ALA A 597 27.35 -32.13 27.83
CA ALA A 597 27.68 -33.21 26.89
C ALA A 597 28.15 -34.49 27.59
N ALA A 598 28.82 -34.40 28.73
CA ALA A 598 29.23 -35.58 29.50
C ALA A 598 28.04 -36.48 29.89
N PHE A 599 26.84 -35.92 30.03
CA PHE A 599 25.61 -36.65 30.33
C PHE A 599 24.85 -37.17 29.11
N ALA A 600 25.17 -36.74 27.88
CA ALA A 600 24.55 -37.29 26.68
C ALA A 600 24.94 -38.76 26.50
N GLU A 601 24.00 -39.67 26.22
CA GLU A 601 24.29 -41.10 26.04
C GLU A 601 24.74 -41.44 24.63
N ALA A 602 24.23 -40.71 23.62
CA ALA A 602 24.61 -40.83 22.23
C ALA A 602 24.66 -39.45 21.55
N ASN A 603 25.44 -39.35 20.47
CA ASN A 603 25.40 -38.21 19.56
C ASN A 603 24.38 -38.50 18.44
N ASN A 604 23.47 -37.56 18.20
CA ASN A 604 22.41 -37.71 17.20
C ASN A 604 22.34 -36.45 16.34
N ASP A 605 22.91 -36.51 15.15
CA ASP A 605 23.02 -35.36 14.23
C ASP A 605 21.83 -35.19 13.27
N LYS A 606 20.75 -35.99 13.43
CA LYS A 606 19.60 -36.00 12.52
C LYS A 606 18.75 -34.72 12.57
N ALA A 607 18.70 -34.05 13.71
CA ALA A 607 17.93 -32.82 13.90
C ALA A 607 18.66 -31.89 14.89
N PRO A 608 18.40 -30.57 14.87
CA PRO A 608 18.96 -29.63 15.84
C PRO A 608 18.59 -30.00 17.29
N PHE A 609 19.43 -29.58 18.25
CA PHE A 609 19.25 -29.89 19.67
C PHE A 609 17.86 -29.47 20.18
N ALA A 610 17.42 -28.23 19.90
CA ALA A 610 16.12 -27.74 20.36
C ALA A 610 14.94 -28.50 19.70
N ALA A 611 15.04 -28.86 18.42
CA ALA A 611 14.05 -29.69 17.74
C ALA A 611 13.90 -31.07 18.41
N GLN A 612 15.01 -31.69 18.80
CA GLN A 612 15.02 -32.97 19.50
C GLN A 612 14.31 -32.90 20.87
N LEU A 613 14.38 -31.77 21.57
CA LEU A 613 13.67 -31.60 22.84
C LEU A 613 12.13 -31.57 22.67
N SER A 614 11.64 -31.22 21.48
CA SER A 614 10.21 -31.18 21.15
C SER A 614 9.62 -32.53 20.74
N GLU A 615 10.44 -33.54 20.45
CA GLU A 615 9.98 -34.87 20.04
C GLU A 615 9.11 -35.53 21.12
N LYS A 616 8.08 -36.26 20.71
CA LYS A 616 7.21 -37.05 21.62
C LYS A 616 7.97 -38.25 22.19
N ILE A 617 7.74 -38.54 23.47
CA ILE A 617 8.20 -39.77 24.10
C ILE A 617 7.37 -40.93 23.52
N LYS A 618 8.01 -42.05 23.17
CA LYS A 618 7.33 -43.21 22.57
C LYS A 618 6.18 -43.68 23.47
N GLY A 619 4.96 -43.74 22.93
CA GLY A 619 3.75 -44.13 23.67
C GLY A 619 3.18 -43.05 24.60
N SER A 620 3.60 -41.79 24.45
CA SER A 620 3.09 -40.66 25.22
C SER A 620 2.80 -39.44 24.34
N GLU A 621 1.76 -38.69 24.70
CA GLU A 621 1.47 -37.37 24.12
C GLU A 621 2.43 -36.28 24.62
N ARG A 622 3.35 -36.60 25.55
CA ARG A 622 4.30 -35.65 26.12
C ARG A 622 5.57 -35.57 25.30
N ASN A 623 6.02 -34.34 25.03
CA ASN A 623 7.36 -34.05 24.52
C ASN A 623 8.43 -34.43 25.57
N TYR A 624 9.66 -34.74 25.13
CA TYR A 624 10.80 -34.93 26.04
C TYR A 624 10.94 -33.76 27.01
N LEU A 625 11.03 -32.53 26.49
CA LEU A 625 10.97 -31.32 27.31
C LEU A 625 9.63 -30.63 27.04
N SER A 626 8.88 -30.29 28.07
CA SER A 626 7.62 -29.54 27.90
C SER A 626 7.88 -28.09 27.46
N SER A 627 6.90 -27.48 26.78
CA SER A 627 7.00 -26.09 26.31
C SER A 627 7.39 -25.12 27.43
N LEU A 628 6.80 -25.28 28.62
CA LEU A 628 7.11 -24.45 29.79
C LEU A 628 8.56 -24.61 30.25
N ARG A 629 9.09 -25.84 30.29
CA ARG A 629 10.48 -26.10 30.71
C ARG A 629 11.48 -25.61 29.66
N PHE A 630 11.12 -25.71 28.38
CA PHE A 630 11.92 -25.16 27.29
C PHE A 630 11.98 -23.64 27.33
N GLN A 631 10.84 -23.00 27.57
CA GLN A 631 10.76 -21.56 27.85
C GLN A 631 11.63 -21.16 29.04
N GLN A 632 11.57 -21.88 30.16
CA GLN A 632 12.47 -21.66 31.28
C GLN A 632 13.95 -21.80 30.88
N LEU A 633 14.32 -22.78 30.04
CA LEU A 633 15.69 -22.89 29.53
C LEU A 633 16.15 -21.61 28.80
N LEU A 634 15.30 -21.03 27.94
CA LEU A 634 15.61 -19.78 27.24
C LEU A 634 15.69 -18.55 28.17
N ALA A 635 14.86 -18.51 29.22
CA ALA A 635 14.81 -17.42 30.20
C ALA A 635 15.91 -17.49 31.29
N SER A 636 16.94 -18.32 31.11
CA SER A 636 18.04 -18.44 32.07
C SER A 636 18.79 -17.11 32.20
N GLN A 637 18.98 -16.63 33.43
CA GLN A 637 19.54 -15.31 33.71
C GLN A 637 21.07 -15.33 33.85
N ASN A 638 21.64 -16.48 34.23
CA ASN A 638 23.07 -16.64 34.44
C ASN A 638 23.60 -18.00 33.94
N PRO A 639 24.93 -18.11 33.71
CA PRO A 639 25.55 -19.30 33.14
C PRO A 639 25.30 -20.60 33.94
N GLU A 640 25.26 -20.50 35.27
CA GLU A 640 25.05 -21.66 36.13
C GLU A 640 23.62 -22.22 35.99
N GLU A 641 22.62 -21.33 35.99
CA GLU A 641 21.22 -21.69 35.78
C GLU A 641 21.01 -22.33 34.40
N PHE A 642 21.59 -21.73 33.36
CA PHE A 642 21.55 -22.24 32.00
C PHE A 642 22.18 -23.63 31.90
N CYS A 643 23.37 -23.81 32.48
CA CYS A 643 24.08 -25.10 32.50
C CYS A 643 23.26 -26.18 33.21
N ARG A 644 22.68 -25.87 34.39
CA ARG A 644 21.84 -26.79 35.16
C ARG A 644 20.61 -27.24 34.37
N ARG A 645 19.95 -26.31 33.67
CA ARG A 645 18.79 -26.61 32.81
C ARG A 645 19.19 -27.43 31.59
N LEU A 646 20.35 -27.17 30.98
CA LEU A 646 20.88 -27.97 29.86
C LEU A 646 21.21 -29.40 30.27
N ILE A 647 21.88 -29.61 31.41
CA ILE A 647 22.16 -30.96 31.91
C ILE A 647 20.85 -31.76 32.05
N ARG A 648 19.79 -31.13 32.58
CA ARG A 648 18.47 -31.76 32.69
C ARG A 648 17.88 -32.08 31.31
N ALA A 649 17.94 -31.14 30.37
CA ALA A 649 17.43 -31.33 29.01
C ALA A 649 18.16 -32.46 28.26
N VAL A 650 19.49 -32.56 28.40
CA VAL A 650 20.30 -33.63 27.81
C VAL A 650 19.98 -34.98 28.44
N LYS A 651 19.91 -35.07 29.78
CA LYS A 651 19.61 -36.32 30.50
C LYS A 651 18.25 -36.90 30.11
N ILE A 652 17.24 -36.05 29.92
CA ILE A 652 15.88 -36.47 29.58
C ILE A 652 15.81 -37.26 28.25
N ARG A 653 16.77 -37.05 27.33
CA ARG A 653 16.81 -37.75 26.04
C ARG A 653 17.32 -39.19 26.12
N GLY A 654 18.06 -39.53 27.18
CA GLY A 654 18.64 -40.86 27.37
C GLY A 654 19.32 -41.41 26.11
N GLU A 655 19.05 -42.67 25.80
CA GLU A 655 19.65 -43.42 24.68
C GLU A 655 19.39 -42.81 23.29
N LYS A 656 18.35 -41.98 23.13
CA LYS A 656 18.09 -41.27 21.85
C LYS A 656 19.15 -40.22 21.54
N GLY A 657 19.93 -39.83 22.53
CA GLY A 657 21.01 -38.87 22.38
C GLY A 657 20.55 -37.46 22.02
N VAL A 658 21.53 -36.60 21.83
CA VAL A 658 21.35 -35.20 21.41
C VAL A 658 22.36 -34.84 20.33
N ASN A 659 22.03 -33.83 19.53
CA ASN A 659 22.93 -33.25 18.54
C ASN A 659 23.99 -32.40 19.24
N LEU A 660 25.20 -32.94 19.38
CA LEU A 660 26.25 -32.29 20.17
C LEU A 660 26.80 -31.02 19.52
N ILE A 661 26.94 -30.98 18.20
CA ILE A 661 27.40 -29.76 17.50
C ILE A 661 26.35 -28.64 17.58
N SER A 662 25.07 -28.97 17.43
CA SER A 662 23.97 -28.00 17.56
C SER A 662 23.83 -27.50 19.01
N LEU A 663 24.03 -28.38 19.99
CA LEU A 663 24.09 -28.00 21.41
C LEU A 663 25.27 -27.06 21.69
N ALA A 664 26.47 -27.41 21.21
CA ALA A 664 27.68 -26.59 21.38
C ALA A 664 27.51 -25.20 20.75
N ASP A 665 27.09 -25.14 19.48
CA ASP A 665 26.91 -23.87 18.78
C ASP A 665 25.91 -22.95 19.50
N GLY A 666 24.82 -23.53 20.01
CA GLY A 666 23.84 -22.79 20.80
C GLY A 666 24.37 -22.32 22.16
N ILE A 667 25.20 -23.12 22.86
CA ILE A 667 25.82 -22.71 24.13
C ILE A 667 26.82 -21.56 23.90
N PHE A 668 27.63 -21.66 22.85
CA PHE A 668 28.60 -20.64 22.48
C PHE A 668 27.90 -19.33 22.13
N LEU A 669 26.80 -19.41 21.36
CA LEU A 669 25.97 -18.25 21.05
C LEU A 669 25.32 -17.65 22.31
N TRP A 670 24.75 -18.48 23.19
CA TRP A 670 24.13 -18.02 24.44
C TRP A 670 25.12 -17.26 25.33
N MET A 671 26.33 -17.80 25.50
CA MET A 671 27.37 -17.18 26.32
C MET A 671 27.84 -15.85 25.76
N GLN A 672 27.97 -15.76 24.43
CA GLN A 672 28.30 -14.50 23.78
C GLN A 672 27.20 -13.45 24.01
N GLU A 673 25.92 -13.81 23.79
CA GLU A 673 24.78 -12.91 24.01
C GLU A 673 24.61 -12.51 25.48
N TRP A 674 24.88 -13.41 26.42
CA TRP A 674 24.85 -13.11 27.85
C TRP A 674 25.98 -12.15 28.24
N TYR A 675 27.20 -12.41 27.81
CA TYR A 675 28.35 -11.55 28.10
C TYR A 675 28.20 -10.14 27.51
N GLU A 676 27.69 -10.04 26.28
CA GLU A 676 27.42 -8.74 25.64
C GLU A 676 26.38 -7.93 26.44
N ARG A 677 25.31 -8.56 26.92
CA ARG A 677 24.30 -7.88 27.75
C ARG A 677 24.85 -7.41 29.10
N GLU A 678 25.65 -8.25 29.75
CA GLU A 678 26.14 -8.00 31.12
C GLU A 678 27.26 -6.95 31.14
N TYR A 679 28.20 -7.02 30.19
CA TYR A 679 29.46 -6.25 30.26
C TYR A 679 29.63 -5.23 29.13
N LYS A 680 28.82 -5.29 28.07
CA LYS A 680 28.90 -4.33 26.95
C LYS A 680 27.57 -3.58 26.81
N HIS A 681 27.27 -2.72 27.78
CA HIS A 681 26.08 -1.85 27.79
C HIS A 681 25.89 -0.97 26.52
N ASN A 682 26.92 -0.85 25.66
CA ASN A 682 26.91 -0.13 24.38
C ASN A 682 27.12 -1.02 23.13
N SER A 683 27.16 -2.36 23.25
CA SER A 683 27.19 -3.22 22.07
C SER A 683 25.80 -3.21 21.44
N SER A 684 25.71 -2.91 20.14
CA SER A 684 24.44 -3.02 19.42
C SER A 684 23.95 -4.46 19.52
N ALA A 685 22.92 -4.71 20.32
CA ALA A 685 22.27 -6.01 20.38
C ALA A 685 21.96 -6.45 18.95
N LYS A 686 22.20 -7.73 18.63
CA LYS A 686 22.01 -8.25 17.26
C LYS A 686 20.58 -7.92 16.80
N THR A 687 20.48 -6.97 15.87
CA THR A 687 19.22 -6.48 15.34
C THR A 687 18.51 -7.54 14.51
N ASN A 688 19.28 -8.48 13.94
CA ASN A 688 18.76 -9.61 13.18
C ASN A 688 18.27 -10.72 14.13
N PRO A 689 16.94 -11.00 14.21
CA PRO A 689 16.41 -12.04 15.10
C PRO A 689 16.90 -13.44 14.77
N PHE A 690 17.23 -13.71 13.50
CA PHE A 690 17.70 -15.02 13.03
C PHE A 690 19.12 -15.37 13.51
N GLU A 691 19.84 -14.40 14.08
CA GLU A 691 21.17 -14.60 14.65
C GLU A 691 21.15 -14.75 16.17
N ARG A 692 19.96 -14.64 16.78
CA ARG A 692 19.76 -14.76 18.23
C ARG A 692 19.40 -16.19 18.63
N LEU A 693 19.94 -16.66 19.75
CA LEU A 693 19.66 -18.01 20.23
C LEU A 693 18.18 -18.24 20.50
N SER A 694 17.54 -17.30 21.21
CA SER A 694 16.14 -17.41 21.65
C SER A 694 15.21 -17.72 20.49
N PHE A 695 15.37 -17.01 19.38
CA PHE A 695 14.59 -17.20 18.17
C PHE A 695 14.93 -18.52 17.46
N ARG A 696 16.23 -18.83 17.27
CA ARG A 696 16.67 -20.05 16.58
C ARG A 696 16.19 -21.31 17.28
N TRP A 697 16.41 -21.40 18.58
CA TRP A 697 15.94 -22.54 19.37
C TRP A 697 14.41 -22.60 19.43
N ALA A 698 13.71 -21.48 19.50
CA ALA A 698 12.24 -21.47 19.45
C ALA A 698 11.70 -21.94 18.09
N MET A 699 12.29 -21.51 16.97
CA MET A 699 11.97 -22.01 15.63
C MET A 699 12.17 -23.53 15.57
N ASP A 700 13.33 -24.02 15.98
CA ASP A 700 13.64 -25.45 15.98
C ASP A 700 12.68 -26.26 16.87
N TYR A 701 12.33 -25.74 18.06
CA TYR A 701 11.47 -26.43 19.02
C TYR A 701 9.97 -26.38 18.65
N PHE A 702 9.48 -25.28 18.06
CA PHE A 702 8.04 -25.11 17.78
C PHE A 702 7.61 -25.45 16.34
N SER A 703 8.48 -25.34 15.33
CA SER A 703 8.14 -25.64 13.93
C SER A 703 8.00 -27.14 13.63
N THR A 704 8.52 -28.02 14.49
CA THR A 704 8.50 -29.49 14.36
C THR A 704 7.13 -30.14 14.53
N LYS A 705 6.12 -29.40 14.97
CA LYS A 705 4.75 -29.92 15.16
C LYS A 705 4.06 -30.42 13.88
N ASN A 706 4.67 -30.27 12.69
CA ASN A 706 4.09 -30.72 11.42
C ASN A 706 4.75 -31.96 10.79
N ASN A 707 5.77 -32.58 11.40
CA ASN A 707 6.44 -33.76 10.82
C ASN A 707 6.02 -35.12 11.42
N SER A 708 5.08 -35.17 12.35
CA SER A 708 4.41 -36.43 12.68
C SER A 708 3.23 -36.62 11.72
N LYS A 709 3.51 -37.12 10.51
CA LYS A 709 2.52 -37.95 9.82
C LYS A 709 2.37 -39.22 10.66
N GLU A 710 1.21 -39.36 11.29
CA GLU A 710 0.60 -40.68 11.44
C GLU A 710 0.33 -41.28 10.06
#